data_AF-A0A378JFJ4-F1
#
_entry.id   AF-A0A378JFJ4-F1
#
_cell.length_a   1.000
_cell.length_b   1.000
_cell.length_c   1.000
_cell.angle_alpha   90.00
_cell.angle_beta   90.00
_cell.angle_gamma   90.00
#
_symmetry.space_group_name_H-M   'P 1'
#
loop_
_entity.id
_entity.type
_entity.pdbx_description
1 polymer ?
#
loop_
_entity_poly.entity_id
_entity_poly.type
_entity_poly.pdbx_seq_one_letter_code
_entity_poly.pdbx_strand_id
1 'polypeptide(L)'
;MPKHLKFKEPEACNYVYIDSENRVHLMMPIVAGEGVGTDNTCETGLELRSFFHGFSEEKRKSAIEELELYKKQLEEDILAINTQKELSPLAYKDLLNEKKHRLVQIEEYIKLVELIKQKYDTDGTIAGLDRKFAPELPPGVCKVIENSKNAFAVRLSPDDPDSYTRFDKPLFSLKRNQSRYERHLGGFKRVTEGFVHQFRTKSLEKIKSENKLVKTKTPQEQLIEKVLTQIKDAEHFKVLGNKENFNKLKKLVEQELTELNIDITLNAKKGINGEAANINLEFVSMVLMPDENTELKEWVESLIDNITEPQQWSNLPTKTNIFYEKPDPDYAQIKRDGKEKGEGQAEAEKEKFVSYMSIKTQFLLGQINIYCKSHGLSDQNFGTFFDTETHASKISELIIDALGKSDAIEPIIFNYINENKDALGLSAPLTEVEQEAIIKKFNLDYNEIKTMPHFDEFFVLDQSKTDNMYLHLRRISCHFLDFFTQQTDNAHPLPREFENYSEHLRLKSSSAKLIQTNDIVVNGHNNIERFKLKVLQLLDKKPEALADYLIAKSSSGTPNYSMLSLDTQNPIAFSRHWPMIENQIKTSENISQPEKNYLIRLLDPKNVTKENNIVITWEKHSKKSLLDIELGKIAQGMEDTVTKYNSRKDESRGYRFLKWFKQNTSRKQQCEDLLKISTEIKKLLSNKEISKEEILEKIVKSINTLDRIDKAISGERNWMKSGLQMKIRTFRTDLERLCDSKLNFESDKIQNEISKVHNTQLAQINNEEIREIVKDLPVYCHTDSAINFFKTLSPQEAVKVASYINLHYLDFNGTLNKETLLFRDIPDLFKEKNQALLEQLKTNECITEEIAEKLSDLVDKIRPELFTENNIQVWSTDIKVLEDSKHSELLVTVADAIALIADGERSIKGKLTELEALSIQLEQVKDRNTLPITVQDKLAQFENVTLKEAIRTAKATTLRDTIEYNIPISSDTVTSQAERNNPTGSHQTIQHN
;
A
#
# COMPACT_ATOMS: atom_id res chain seq x y z
N MET A 1 12.87 -11.96 31.07
CA MET A 1 12.16 -10.83 30.41
C MET A 1 10.77 -11.28 30.00
N PRO A 2 9.78 -10.39 29.99
CA PRO A 2 8.45 -10.71 29.49
C PRO A 2 8.50 -11.17 28.03
N LYS A 3 7.68 -12.16 27.66
CA LYS A 3 7.54 -12.56 26.25
C LYS A 3 6.63 -11.55 25.53
N HIS A 4 7.06 -11.06 24.37
CA HIS A 4 6.24 -10.18 23.53
C HIS A 4 5.29 -10.99 22.62
N LEU A 5 3.99 -10.80 22.76
CA LEU A 5 2.98 -11.39 21.88
C LEU A 5 2.64 -10.42 20.75
N LYS A 6 2.85 -10.83 19.48
CA LYS A 6 2.65 -9.98 18.30
C LYS A 6 1.65 -10.55 17.31
N PHE A 7 0.52 -9.87 17.15
CA PHE A 7 -0.51 -10.20 16.16
C PHE A 7 -0.02 -10.09 14.71
N LYS A 8 -0.57 -10.92 13.83
CA LYS A 8 -0.09 -11.21 12.48
C LYS A 8 -1.12 -10.94 11.39
N GLU A 9 -2.41 -10.99 11.72
CA GLU A 9 -3.49 -10.71 10.77
C GLU A 9 -3.31 -9.30 10.18
N PRO A 10 -3.21 -9.17 8.85
CA PRO A 10 -3.03 -7.87 8.21
C PRO A 10 -4.37 -7.14 8.02
N GLU A 11 -4.32 -5.81 8.07
CA GLU A 11 -5.47 -4.94 7.80
C GLU A 11 -5.88 -4.94 6.32
N ALA A 12 -4.99 -5.33 5.41
CA ALA A 12 -5.24 -5.45 3.98
C ALA A 12 -4.62 -6.74 3.45
N CYS A 13 -5.37 -7.43 2.59
CA CYS A 13 -4.93 -8.63 1.89
C CYS A 13 -5.45 -8.55 0.46
N ASN A 14 -4.66 -9.03 -0.51
CA ASN A 14 -5.11 -9.03 -1.91
C ASN A 14 -6.43 -9.80 -2.02
N TYR A 15 -7.36 -9.25 -2.80
CA TYR A 15 -8.70 -9.80 -3.07
C TYR A 15 -9.66 -9.84 -1.87
N VAL A 16 -9.20 -9.66 -0.64
CA VAL A 16 -10.03 -9.78 0.56
C VAL A 16 -10.57 -8.42 0.99
N TYR A 17 -11.89 -8.30 0.99
CA TYR A 17 -12.64 -7.21 1.61
C TYR A 17 -13.45 -7.75 2.79
N ILE A 18 -13.49 -7.04 3.92
CA ILE A 18 -14.25 -7.42 5.11
C ILE A 18 -15.19 -6.27 5.45
N ASP A 19 -16.48 -6.57 5.51
CA ASP A 19 -17.51 -5.58 5.81
C ASP A 19 -17.60 -5.23 7.31
N SER A 20 -18.47 -4.28 7.66
CA SER A 20 -18.71 -3.87 9.05
C SER A 20 -19.35 -4.94 9.93
N GLU A 21 -19.91 -6.00 9.36
CA GLU A 21 -20.52 -7.14 10.07
C GLU A 21 -19.56 -8.34 10.18
N ASN A 22 -18.27 -8.14 9.86
CA ASN A 22 -17.22 -9.16 9.89
C ASN A 22 -17.44 -10.29 8.86
N ARG A 23 -18.09 -10.00 7.74
CA ARG A 23 -18.25 -10.90 6.59
C ARG A 23 -17.09 -10.73 5.64
N VAL A 24 -16.49 -11.84 5.24
CA VAL A 24 -15.38 -11.87 4.29
C VAL A 24 -15.96 -11.94 2.87
N HIS A 25 -15.52 -11.03 2.01
CA HIS A 25 -15.85 -10.96 0.60
C HIS A 25 -14.58 -11.18 -0.22
N LEU A 26 -14.57 -12.23 -1.03
CA LEU A 26 -13.49 -12.48 -1.98
C LEU A 26 -13.79 -11.76 -3.31
N MET A 27 -13.04 -10.71 -3.58
CA MET A 27 -13.19 -9.84 -4.77
C MET A 27 -12.32 -10.38 -5.90
N MET A 28 -12.96 -10.99 -6.90
CA MET A 28 -12.28 -11.55 -8.06
C MET A 28 -12.09 -10.46 -9.13
N PRO A 29 -10.84 -10.12 -9.51
CA PRO A 29 -10.59 -9.06 -10.46
C PRO A 29 -10.86 -9.50 -11.89
N ILE A 30 -11.47 -8.60 -12.68
CA ILE A 30 -11.67 -8.78 -14.13
C ILE A 30 -10.54 -8.07 -14.88
N VAL A 31 -10.32 -6.79 -14.58
CA VAL A 31 -9.24 -5.96 -15.15
C VAL A 31 -8.66 -5.01 -14.10
N ALA A 32 -7.39 -4.63 -14.25
CA ALA A 32 -6.82 -3.53 -13.50
C ALA A 32 -7.41 -2.18 -13.95
N GLY A 33 -7.48 -1.20 -13.06
CA GLY A 33 -7.92 0.16 -13.40
C GLY A 33 -8.62 0.92 -12.26
N GLU A 34 -8.77 2.23 -12.42
CA GLU A 34 -9.46 3.12 -11.48
C GLU A 34 -10.76 3.68 -12.09
N GLY A 35 -11.70 2.79 -12.42
CA GLY A 35 -12.99 3.13 -13.03
C GLY A 35 -13.07 2.88 -14.54
N VAL A 36 -11.92 2.78 -15.20
CA VAL A 36 -11.77 2.26 -16.56
C VAL A 36 -10.63 1.25 -16.58
N GLY A 37 -10.82 0.13 -17.25
CA GLY A 37 -9.85 -0.95 -17.37
C GLY A 37 -8.62 -0.50 -18.15
N THR A 38 -7.43 -0.72 -17.58
CA THR A 38 -6.14 -0.48 -18.25
C THR A 38 -5.64 -1.72 -18.98
N ASP A 39 -6.09 -2.90 -18.55
CA ASP A 39 -5.83 -4.15 -19.26
C ASP A 39 -6.92 -4.32 -20.33
N ASN A 40 -6.51 -4.26 -21.59
CA ASN A 40 -7.42 -4.47 -22.71
C ASN A 40 -6.82 -5.44 -23.73
N THR A 41 -7.65 -5.87 -24.67
CA THR A 41 -7.28 -6.83 -25.71
C THR A 41 -6.60 -8.08 -25.14
N CYS A 42 -5.35 -8.35 -25.51
CA CYS A 42 -4.60 -9.53 -25.07
C CYS A 42 -4.24 -9.52 -23.58
N GLU A 43 -4.28 -8.36 -22.91
CA GLU A 43 -3.94 -8.21 -21.49
C GLU A 43 -5.15 -8.42 -20.56
N THR A 44 -6.39 -8.42 -21.09
CA THR A 44 -7.63 -8.49 -20.30
C THR A 44 -7.67 -9.65 -19.29
N GLY A 45 -7.13 -10.83 -19.63
CA GLY A 45 -7.16 -12.00 -18.75
C GLY A 45 -6.03 -12.09 -17.72
N LEU A 46 -5.13 -11.09 -17.63
CA LEU A 46 -3.95 -11.14 -16.76
C LEU A 46 -4.29 -11.11 -15.27
N GLU A 47 -5.29 -10.30 -14.86
CA GLU A 47 -5.72 -10.26 -13.46
C GLU A 47 -6.41 -11.56 -13.03
N LEU A 48 -7.22 -12.17 -13.91
CA LEU A 48 -7.81 -13.49 -13.66
C LEU A 48 -6.74 -14.58 -13.60
N ARG A 49 -5.74 -14.55 -14.50
CA ARG A 49 -4.58 -15.46 -14.42
C ARG A 49 -3.88 -15.34 -13.07
N SER A 50 -3.59 -14.10 -12.65
CA SER A 50 -2.98 -13.82 -11.36
C SER A 50 -3.83 -14.34 -10.20
N PHE A 51 -5.15 -14.17 -10.25
CA PHE A 51 -6.07 -14.66 -9.23
C PHE A 51 -6.05 -16.20 -9.10
N PHE A 52 -6.15 -16.94 -10.22
CA PHE A 52 -6.27 -18.41 -10.17
C PHE A 52 -4.95 -19.17 -10.05
N HIS A 53 -3.87 -18.63 -10.62
CA HIS A 53 -2.60 -19.34 -10.78
C HIS A 53 -1.38 -18.57 -10.27
N GLY A 54 -1.56 -17.31 -9.88
CA GLY A 54 -0.44 -16.43 -9.60
C GLY A 54 0.33 -16.07 -10.88
N PHE A 55 1.47 -15.41 -10.70
CA PHE A 55 2.38 -15.08 -11.79
C PHE A 55 3.81 -15.17 -11.27
N SER A 56 4.49 -16.28 -11.58
CA SER A 56 5.83 -16.58 -11.06
C SER A 56 6.88 -15.55 -11.46
N GLU A 57 6.79 -15.01 -12.69
CA GLU A 57 7.71 -14.00 -13.19
C GLU A 57 7.58 -12.66 -12.44
N GLU A 58 6.38 -12.29 -11.99
CA GLU A 58 6.10 -11.02 -11.29
C GLU A 58 5.95 -11.22 -9.75
N LYS A 59 6.23 -12.43 -9.26
CA LYS A 59 6.00 -12.87 -7.86
C LYS A 59 4.60 -12.57 -7.33
N ARG A 60 3.60 -12.51 -8.22
CA ARG A 60 2.20 -12.34 -7.82
C ARG A 60 1.67 -13.67 -7.30
N LYS A 61 1.10 -13.65 -6.10
CA LYS A 61 0.45 -14.81 -5.52
C LYS A 61 -0.96 -14.97 -6.06
N SER A 62 -1.37 -16.23 -6.21
CA SER A 62 -2.77 -16.60 -6.42
C SER A 62 -3.63 -16.25 -5.22
N ALA A 63 -4.95 -16.20 -5.42
CA ALA A 63 -5.90 -16.02 -4.34
C ALA A 63 -5.76 -17.11 -3.27
N ILE A 64 -5.54 -18.37 -3.65
CA ILE A 64 -5.31 -19.47 -2.69
C ILE A 64 -4.06 -19.19 -1.85
N GLU A 65 -2.94 -18.80 -2.46
CA GLU A 65 -1.70 -18.54 -1.71
C GLU A 65 -1.83 -17.33 -0.76
N GLU A 66 -2.58 -16.30 -1.15
CA GLU A 66 -2.86 -15.15 -0.28
C GLU A 66 -3.80 -15.53 0.88
N LEU A 67 -4.86 -16.30 0.60
CA LEU A 67 -5.82 -16.77 1.60
C LEU A 67 -5.18 -17.76 2.58
N GLU A 68 -4.33 -18.67 2.13
CA GLU A 68 -3.58 -19.60 2.98
C GLU A 68 -2.59 -18.86 3.89
N LEU A 69 -1.94 -17.81 3.38
CA LEU A 69 -1.10 -16.95 4.22
C LEU A 69 -1.94 -16.22 5.28
N TYR A 70 -3.09 -15.67 4.89
CA TYR A 70 -4.00 -14.98 5.81
C TYR A 70 -4.56 -15.94 6.87
N LYS A 71 -4.94 -17.15 6.47
CA LYS A 71 -5.35 -18.25 7.34
C LYS A 71 -4.29 -18.56 8.39
N LYS A 72 -3.04 -18.79 7.97
CA LYS A 72 -1.94 -19.07 8.89
C LYS A 72 -1.73 -17.94 9.90
N GLN A 73 -1.83 -16.68 9.46
CA GLN A 73 -1.70 -15.52 10.35
C GLN A 73 -2.84 -15.45 11.38
N LEU A 74 -4.07 -15.77 10.98
CA LEU A 74 -5.21 -15.90 11.89
C LEU A 74 -5.01 -17.04 12.90
N GLU A 75 -4.53 -18.20 12.46
CA GLU A 75 -4.24 -19.34 13.34
C GLU A 75 -3.17 -19.00 14.40
N GLU A 76 -2.08 -18.33 13.97
CA GLU A 76 -1.03 -17.83 14.87
C GLU A 76 -1.61 -16.86 15.92
N ASP A 77 -2.48 -15.94 15.51
CA ASP A 77 -3.13 -14.98 16.41
C ASP A 77 -4.13 -15.65 17.37
N ILE A 78 -4.91 -16.60 16.88
CA ILE A 78 -5.88 -17.35 17.69
C ILE A 78 -5.15 -18.20 18.73
N LEU A 79 -4.06 -18.88 18.35
CA LEU A 79 -3.21 -19.63 19.26
C LEU A 79 -2.62 -18.68 20.33
N ALA A 80 -2.07 -17.55 19.89
CA ALA A 80 -1.53 -16.52 20.75
C ALA A 80 -2.55 -16.03 21.81
N ILE A 81 -3.80 -15.75 21.42
CA ILE A 81 -4.86 -15.36 22.36
C ILE A 81 -5.25 -16.53 23.29
N ASN A 82 -5.34 -17.77 22.77
CA ASN A 82 -5.72 -18.91 23.59
C ASN A 82 -4.67 -19.22 24.68
N THR A 83 -3.38 -18.96 24.46
CA THR A 83 -2.37 -19.07 25.55
C THR A 83 -2.67 -18.12 26.71
N GLN A 84 -3.31 -16.97 26.45
CA GLN A 84 -3.75 -16.04 27.49
C GLN A 84 -4.98 -16.54 28.24
N LYS A 85 -5.76 -17.47 27.68
CA LYS A 85 -6.99 -17.97 28.32
C LYS A 85 -6.73 -18.85 29.54
N GLU A 86 -5.57 -19.49 29.60
CA GLU A 86 -5.14 -20.23 30.79
C GLU A 86 -5.01 -19.29 32.00
N LEU A 87 -4.60 -18.05 31.75
CA LEU A 87 -4.44 -17.01 32.77
C LEU A 87 -5.73 -16.22 32.97
N SER A 88 -6.37 -15.85 31.86
CA SER A 88 -7.57 -15.04 31.84
C SER A 88 -8.62 -15.59 30.87
N PRO A 89 -9.65 -16.35 31.32
CA PRO A 89 -10.61 -17.00 30.43
C PRO A 89 -11.34 -16.08 29.45
N LEU A 90 -11.42 -14.79 29.77
CA LEU A 90 -12.06 -13.77 28.93
C LEU A 90 -11.07 -12.98 28.06
N ALA A 91 -9.77 -13.27 28.11
CA ALA A 91 -8.73 -12.55 27.38
C ALA A 91 -9.10 -12.39 25.90
N TYR A 92 -9.21 -11.13 25.46
CA TYR A 92 -9.47 -10.72 24.08
C TYR A 92 -10.67 -11.44 23.43
N LYS A 93 -11.70 -11.78 24.22
CA LYS A 93 -12.82 -12.62 23.76
C LYS A 93 -13.50 -12.11 22.49
N ASP A 94 -13.76 -10.80 22.40
CA ASP A 94 -14.38 -10.20 21.22
C ASP A 94 -13.48 -10.32 19.99
N LEU A 95 -12.21 -9.89 20.09
CA LEU A 95 -11.21 -10.02 19.03
C LEU A 95 -11.01 -11.49 18.59
N LEU A 96 -11.02 -12.42 19.53
CA LEU A 96 -10.91 -13.84 19.25
C LEU A 96 -12.11 -14.36 18.45
N ASN A 97 -13.32 -13.98 18.84
CA ASN A 97 -14.54 -14.38 18.14
C ASN A 97 -14.53 -13.80 16.72
N GLU A 98 -14.12 -12.55 16.57
CA GLU A 98 -13.96 -11.91 15.26
C GLU A 98 -12.96 -12.64 14.37
N LYS A 99 -11.76 -12.96 14.89
CA LYS A 99 -10.71 -13.70 14.16
C LYS A 99 -11.17 -15.12 13.79
N LYS A 100 -11.82 -15.83 14.71
CA LYS A 100 -12.37 -17.18 14.44
C LYS A 100 -13.46 -17.14 13.37
N HIS A 101 -14.33 -16.15 13.41
CA HIS A 101 -15.37 -15.99 12.41
C HIS A 101 -14.76 -15.76 11.02
N ARG A 102 -13.72 -14.94 10.90
CA ARG A 102 -13.01 -14.74 9.63
C ARG A 102 -12.27 -16.00 9.18
N LEU A 103 -11.64 -16.74 10.09
CA LEU A 103 -10.92 -17.97 9.78
C LEU A 103 -11.83 -18.99 9.08
N VAL A 104 -13.02 -19.25 9.65
CA VAL A 104 -13.98 -20.20 9.07
C VAL A 104 -14.37 -19.81 7.64
N GLN A 105 -14.67 -18.52 7.43
CA GLN A 105 -15.04 -18.01 6.10
C GLN A 105 -13.88 -18.12 5.10
N ILE A 106 -12.66 -17.79 5.50
CA ILE A 106 -11.46 -17.91 4.65
C ILE A 106 -11.22 -19.37 4.23
N GLU A 107 -11.32 -20.31 5.17
CA GLU A 107 -11.21 -21.75 4.89
C GLU A 107 -12.25 -22.21 3.88
N GLU A 108 -13.47 -21.69 3.97
CA GLU A 108 -14.54 -22.05 3.04
C GLU A 108 -14.32 -21.45 1.64
N TYR A 109 -13.85 -20.21 1.53
CA TYR A 109 -13.45 -19.64 0.24
C TYR A 109 -12.33 -20.44 -0.43
N ILE A 110 -11.31 -20.89 0.32
CA ILE A 110 -10.22 -21.72 -0.21
C ILE A 110 -10.81 -22.99 -0.85
N LYS A 111 -11.70 -23.70 -0.15
CA LYS A 111 -12.37 -24.90 -0.68
C LYS A 111 -13.15 -24.61 -1.97
N LEU A 112 -13.89 -23.50 -2.03
CA LEU A 112 -14.68 -23.14 -3.20
C LEU A 112 -13.79 -22.82 -4.42
N VAL A 113 -12.66 -22.12 -4.22
CA VAL A 113 -11.71 -21.83 -5.31
C VAL A 113 -11.05 -23.12 -5.82
N GLU A 114 -10.67 -24.04 -4.91
CA GLU A 114 -10.13 -25.35 -5.29
C GLU A 114 -11.16 -26.20 -6.04
N LEU A 115 -12.42 -26.21 -5.58
CA LEU A 115 -13.51 -26.96 -6.19
C LEU A 115 -13.78 -26.51 -7.63
N ILE A 116 -13.72 -25.21 -7.90
CA ILE A 116 -13.82 -24.68 -9.27
C ILE A 116 -12.73 -25.29 -10.16
N LYS A 117 -11.47 -25.24 -9.72
CA LYS A 117 -10.33 -25.74 -10.50
C LYS A 117 -10.37 -27.27 -10.71
N GLN A 118 -10.90 -28.02 -9.74
CA GLN A 118 -10.90 -29.48 -9.78
C GLN A 118 -12.10 -30.08 -10.52
N LYS A 119 -13.29 -29.47 -10.39
CA LYS A 119 -14.55 -30.09 -10.83
C LYS A 119 -15.33 -29.28 -11.86
N TYR A 120 -15.20 -27.95 -11.87
CA TYR A 120 -16.03 -27.05 -12.69
C TYR A 120 -15.25 -26.26 -13.74
N ASP A 121 -14.01 -26.69 -14.04
CA ASP A 121 -13.20 -26.24 -15.18
C ASP A 121 -13.23 -27.26 -16.33
N THR A 122 -14.42 -27.80 -16.65
CA THR A 122 -14.55 -28.89 -17.64
C THR A 122 -14.23 -28.47 -19.06
N ASP A 123 -14.37 -27.18 -19.38
CA ASP A 123 -14.01 -26.59 -20.67
C ASP A 123 -12.53 -26.16 -20.73
N GLY A 124 -11.81 -26.26 -19.61
CA GLY A 124 -10.41 -25.87 -19.48
C GLY A 124 -10.17 -24.36 -19.64
N THR A 125 -11.19 -23.52 -19.50
CA THR A 125 -11.06 -22.06 -19.66
C THR A 125 -10.25 -21.44 -18.53
N ILE A 126 -10.40 -21.92 -17.29
CA ILE A 126 -9.63 -21.45 -16.13
C ILE A 126 -8.19 -21.95 -16.22
N ALA A 127 -7.96 -23.23 -16.52
CA ALA A 127 -6.62 -23.75 -16.81
C ALA A 127 -5.98 -23.05 -18.03
N GLY A 128 -6.79 -22.64 -18.99
CA GLY A 128 -6.37 -21.91 -20.19
C GLY A 128 -5.80 -20.52 -19.89
N LEU A 129 -6.18 -19.90 -18.77
CA LEU A 129 -5.65 -18.60 -18.33
C LEU A 129 -4.12 -18.59 -18.21
N ASP A 130 -3.52 -19.70 -17.78
CA ASP A 130 -2.06 -19.80 -17.60
C ASP A 130 -1.31 -20.22 -18.87
N ARG A 131 -2.01 -20.91 -19.79
CA ARG A 131 -1.39 -21.55 -20.96
C ARG A 131 -1.45 -20.73 -22.24
N LYS A 132 -2.45 -19.86 -22.38
CA LYS A 132 -2.68 -19.08 -23.61
C LYS A 132 -1.97 -17.72 -23.53
N PHE A 133 -1.37 -17.28 -24.64
CA PHE A 133 -0.75 -15.94 -24.76
C PHE A 133 -1.77 -14.81 -24.52
N ALA A 134 -2.97 -14.98 -25.06
CA ALA A 134 -4.08 -14.05 -24.89
C ALA A 134 -5.30 -14.85 -24.41
N PRO A 135 -5.42 -15.09 -23.10
CA PRO A 135 -6.47 -15.96 -22.57
C PRO A 135 -7.87 -15.34 -22.74
N GLU A 136 -8.87 -16.19 -22.89
CA GLU A 136 -10.29 -15.80 -22.96
C GLU A 136 -10.85 -15.62 -21.55
N LEU A 137 -11.92 -14.83 -21.42
CA LEU A 137 -12.64 -14.72 -20.16
C LEU A 137 -13.45 -16.01 -19.92
N PRO A 138 -13.40 -16.61 -18.72
CA PRO A 138 -14.21 -17.78 -18.40
C PRO A 138 -15.71 -17.51 -18.57
N PRO A 139 -16.54 -18.50 -18.97
CA PRO A 139 -17.96 -18.28 -19.22
C PRO A 139 -18.73 -17.71 -18.02
N GLY A 140 -18.37 -18.11 -16.79
CA GLY A 140 -18.94 -17.54 -15.58
C GLY A 140 -18.67 -16.03 -15.46
N VAL A 141 -17.48 -15.57 -15.83
CA VAL A 141 -17.13 -14.14 -15.86
C VAL A 141 -17.97 -13.41 -16.90
N CYS A 142 -18.11 -13.97 -18.10
CA CYS A 142 -18.94 -13.38 -19.15
C CYS A 142 -20.39 -13.21 -18.69
N LYS A 143 -20.98 -14.22 -18.05
CA LYS A 143 -22.34 -14.13 -17.48
C LYS A 143 -22.45 -13.04 -16.40
N VAL A 144 -21.46 -12.92 -15.51
CA VAL A 144 -21.44 -11.86 -14.48
C VAL A 144 -21.36 -10.47 -15.12
N ILE A 145 -20.54 -10.29 -16.16
CA ILE A 145 -20.46 -9.03 -16.92
C ILE A 145 -21.79 -8.72 -17.62
N GLU A 146 -22.40 -9.70 -18.28
CA GLU A 146 -23.67 -9.53 -18.99
C GLU A 146 -24.83 -9.15 -18.05
N ASN A 147 -24.80 -9.66 -16.82
CA ASN A 147 -25.80 -9.34 -15.81
C ASN A 147 -25.56 -7.99 -15.11
N SER A 148 -24.43 -7.32 -15.39
CA SER A 148 -24.07 -6.07 -14.74
C SER A 148 -24.93 -4.88 -15.20
N LYS A 149 -25.33 -4.05 -14.24
CA LYS A 149 -26.02 -2.77 -14.48
C LYS A 149 -25.11 -1.56 -14.23
N ASN A 150 -23.90 -1.77 -13.72
CA ASN A 150 -22.99 -0.69 -13.37
C ASN A 150 -21.61 -0.78 -14.03
N ALA A 151 -21.28 -1.83 -14.79
CA ALA A 151 -20.08 -1.86 -15.60
C ALA A 151 -20.33 -2.43 -17.00
N PHE A 152 -19.70 -1.84 -18.01
CA PHE A 152 -19.96 -2.16 -19.41
C PHE A 152 -18.67 -2.06 -20.23
N ALA A 153 -18.58 -2.90 -21.26
CA ALA A 153 -17.53 -2.79 -22.25
C ALA A 153 -17.92 -1.80 -23.37
N VAL A 154 -16.94 -1.02 -23.83
CA VAL A 154 -17.02 -0.23 -25.06
C VAL A 154 -16.00 -0.76 -26.04
N ARG A 155 -16.37 -0.85 -27.32
CA ARG A 155 -15.50 -1.26 -28.41
C ARG A 155 -15.37 -0.12 -29.42
N LEU A 156 -14.18 0.45 -29.51
CA LEU A 156 -13.88 1.56 -30.42
C LEU A 156 -13.27 1.02 -31.73
N SER A 157 -13.07 1.92 -32.68
CA SER A 157 -12.49 1.64 -33.99
C SER A 157 -11.25 2.50 -34.23
N PRO A 158 -10.09 2.11 -33.67
CA PRO A 158 -8.80 2.66 -34.09
C PRO A 158 -8.49 2.30 -35.55
N ASP A 159 -7.59 3.07 -36.19
CA ASP A 159 -7.25 2.85 -37.60
C ASP A 159 -6.56 1.50 -37.85
N ASP A 160 -5.65 1.07 -36.98
CA ASP A 160 -5.03 -0.26 -36.99
C ASP A 160 -5.55 -1.08 -35.81
N PRO A 161 -6.72 -1.76 -35.96
CA PRO A 161 -7.36 -2.44 -34.86
C PRO A 161 -6.69 -3.76 -34.50
N ASP A 162 -6.73 -4.10 -33.22
CA ASP A 162 -6.38 -5.42 -32.71
C ASP A 162 -7.59 -6.36 -32.74
N SER A 163 -7.41 -7.54 -33.36
CA SER A 163 -8.45 -8.58 -33.43
C SER A 163 -8.63 -9.35 -32.13
N TYR A 164 -7.69 -9.25 -31.18
CA TYR A 164 -7.75 -9.98 -29.90
C TYR A 164 -8.57 -9.24 -28.83
N THR A 165 -9.78 -8.81 -29.17
CA THR A 165 -10.73 -8.28 -28.20
C THR A 165 -11.30 -9.39 -27.29
N ARG A 166 -11.70 -9.06 -26.06
CA ARG A 166 -12.10 -10.02 -25.01
C ARG A 166 -13.49 -9.81 -24.43
N PHE A 167 -14.11 -8.66 -24.67
CA PHE A 167 -15.49 -8.41 -24.24
C PHE A 167 -16.49 -8.63 -25.37
N ASP A 168 -17.07 -9.81 -25.48
CA ASP A 168 -17.84 -10.20 -26.68
C ASP A 168 -19.12 -9.37 -26.91
N LYS A 169 -19.75 -8.87 -25.84
CA LYS A 169 -21.01 -8.10 -25.88
C LYS A 169 -20.81 -6.67 -25.37
N PRO A 170 -20.12 -5.78 -26.11
CA PRO A 170 -19.96 -4.39 -25.71
C PRO A 170 -21.28 -3.63 -25.81
N LEU A 171 -21.53 -2.72 -24.87
CA LEU A 171 -22.69 -1.82 -24.87
C LEU A 171 -22.61 -0.81 -26.01
N PHE A 172 -21.40 -0.30 -26.28
CA PHE A 172 -21.10 0.61 -27.37
C PHE A 172 -20.15 -0.06 -28.35
N SER A 173 -20.48 -0.06 -29.64
CA SER A 173 -19.59 -0.59 -30.67
C SER A 173 -19.76 0.10 -32.01
N LEU A 174 -18.64 0.31 -32.71
CA LEU A 174 -18.60 0.82 -34.08
C LEU A 174 -18.08 -0.24 -35.06
N LYS A 175 -18.34 -0.05 -36.36
CA LYS A 175 -17.71 -0.78 -37.47
C LYS A 175 -16.20 -0.53 -37.44
N ARG A 176 -15.42 -1.61 -37.56
CA ARG A 176 -13.96 -1.59 -37.44
C ARG A 176 -13.30 -2.03 -38.74
N ASN A 177 -12.09 -1.51 -38.97
CA ASN A 177 -11.21 -2.02 -40.02
C ASN A 177 -10.88 -3.50 -39.77
N GLN A 178 -10.54 -4.23 -40.83
CA GLN A 178 -10.00 -5.58 -40.72
C GLN A 178 -8.57 -5.51 -40.15
N SER A 179 -8.29 -6.32 -39.14
CA SER A 179 -7.02 -6.30 -38.42
C SER A 179 -5.88 -6.86 -39.27
N ARG A 180 -4.68 -6.32 -39.11
CA ARG A 180 -3.47 -6.86 -39.73
C ARG A 180 -3.13 -8.29 -39.29
N TYR A 181 -3.65 -8.73 -38.14
CA TYR A 181 -3.45 -10.08 -37.61
C TYR A 181 -4.35 -11.12 -38.30
N GLU A 182 -5.41 -10.68 -38.99
CA GLU A 182 -6.33 -11.52 -39.74
C GLU A 182 -5.78 -11.84 -41.14
N ARG A 183 -4.55 -12.37 -41.19
CA ARG A 183 -3.86 -12.68 -42.45
C ARG A 183 -4.63 -13.67 -43.33
N HIS A 184 -5.39 -14.57 -42.70
CA HIS A 184 -6.24 -15.54 -43.37
C HIS A 184 -7.41 -14.87 -44.15
N LEU A 185 -7.78 -13.64 -43.80
CA LEU A 185 -8.77 -12.81 -44.49
C LEU A 185 -8.13 -11.78 -45.45
N GLY A 186 -6.82 -11.85 -45.69
CA GLY A 186 -6.09 -10.90 -46.54
C GLY A 186 -5.39 -9.76 -45.78
N GLY A 187 -5.37 -9.79 -44.44
CA GLY A 187 -4.64 -8.82 -43.62
C GLY A 187 -5.38 -7.49 -43.44
N PHE A 188 -4.66 -6.38 -43.34
CA PHE A 188 -5.25 -5.08 -43.03
C PHE A 188 -6.15 -4.56 -44.17
N LYS A 189 -7.38 -4.16 -43.86
CA LYS A 189 -8.32 -3.54 -44.81
C LYS A 189 -9.19 -2.49 -44.13
N ARG A 190 -9.22 -1.27 -44.66
CA ARG A 190 -10.07 -0.20 -44.12
C ARG A 190 -11.53 -0.39 -44.53
N VAL A 191 -12.46 -0.09 -43.60
CA VAL A 191 -13.88 0.05 -43.93
C VAL A 191 -14.13 1.35 -44.69
N THR A 192 -15.18 1.34 -45.53
CA THR A 192 -15.53 2.43 -46.45
C THR A 192 -16.84 3.13 -46.09
N GLU A 193 -17.33 2.90 -44.87
CA GLU A 193 -18.61 3.39 -44.36
C GLU A 193 -18.53 3.55 -42.83
N GLY A 194 -19.49 4.26 -42.24
CA GLY A 194 -19.59 4.46 -40.79
C GLY A 194 -18.85 5.68 -40.27
N PHE A 195 -19.00 5.94 -38.96
CA PHE A 195 -18.52 7.17 -38.33
C PHE A 195 -17.02 7.40 -38.55
N VAL A 196 -16.20 6.37 -38.33
CA VAL A 196 -14.74 6.51 -38.43
C VAL A 196 -14.29 6.78 -39.86
N HIS A 197 -14.94 6.17 -40.85
CA HIS A 197 -14.65 6.45 -42.25
C HIS A 197 -14.97 7.91 -42.61
N GLN A 198 -16.18 8.37 -42.25
CA GLN A 198 -16.65 9.73 -42.51
C GLN A 198 -15.80 10.79 -41.78
N PHE A 199 -15.51 10.56 -40.51
CA PHE A 199 -14.67 11.47 -39.72
C PHE A 199 -13.27 11.58 -40.32
N ARG A 200 -12.66 10.45 -40.70
CA ARG A 200 -11.32 10.42 -41.26
C ARG A 200 -11.25 11.13 -42.61
N THR A 201 -12.11 10.77 -43.55
CA THR A 201 -12.09 11.30 -44.92
C THR A 201 -12.33 12.81 -44.92
N LYS A 202 -13.37 13.28 -44.23
CA LYS A 202 -13.67 14.71 -44.11
C LYS A 202 -12.57 15.49 -43.39
N SER A 203 -11.96 14.92 -42.34
CA SER A 203 -10.85 15.58 -41.64
C SER A 203 -9.63 15.75 -42.55
N LEU A 204 -9.29 14.72 -43.34
CA LEU A 204 -8.17 14.78 -44.28
C LEU A 204 -8.44 15.75 -45.42
N GLU A 205 -9.68 15.83 -45.91
CA GLU A 205 -10.09 16.84 -46.90
C GLU A 205 -9.97 18.26 -46.34
N LYS A 206 -10.44 18.48 -45.09
CA LYS A 206 -10.28 19.76 -44.38
C LYS A 206 -8.81 20.15 -44.26
N ILE A 207 -7.96 19.25 -43.76
CA ILE A 207 -6.50 19.47 -43.67
C ILE A 207 -5.90 19.75 -45.05
N LYS A 208 -6.35 19.06 -46.10
CA LYS A 208 -5.85 19.30 -47.46
C LYS A 208 -6.20 20.72 -47.94
N SER A 209 -7.37 21.24 -47.59
CA SER A 209 -7.81 22.58 -47.97
C SER A 209 -7.21 23.71 -47.13
N GLU A 210 -7.10 23.53 -45.81
CA GLU A 210 -6.73 24.59 -44.86
C GLU A 210 -5.35 24.41 -44.24
N ASN A 211 -4.66 23.30 -44.55
CA ASN A 211 -3.40 22.86 -43.94
C ASN A 211 -3.43 22.72 -42.41
N LYS A 212 -4.64 22.70 -41.81
CA LYS A 212 -4.92 22.49 -40.38
C LYS A 212 -6.29 21.82 -40.23
N LEU A 213 -6.46 21.03 -39.18
CA LEU A 213 -7.74 20.50 -38.70
C LEU A 213 -8.23 21.28 -37.49
N VAL A 214 -7.32 21.62 -36.58
CA VAL A 214 -7.62 22.31 -35.33
C VAL A 214 -7.03 23.70 -35.37
N LYS A 215 -7.84 24.71 -35.07
CA LYS A 215 -7.32 26.04 -34.71
C LYS A 215 -7.25 26.09 -33.19
N THR A 216 -6.09 25.81 -32.62
CA THR A 216 -5.90 26.01 -31.18
C THR A 216 -5.79 27.49 -30.89
N LYS A 217 -6.75 28.05 -30.16
CA LYS A 217 -6.62 29.40 -29.56
C LYS A 217 -6.06 29.25 -28.15
N THR A 218 -5.07 30.07 -27.81
CA THR A 218 -4.59 30.22 -26.44
C THR A 218 -5.71 30.78 -25.56
N PRO A 219 -5.68 30.53 -24.23
CA PRO A 219 -6.64 31.15 -23.31
C PRO A 219 -6.70 32.68 -23.44
N GLN A 220 -5.56 33.30 -23.77
CA GLN A 220 -5.48 34.74 -24.05
C GLN A 220 -6.25 35.12 -25.33
N GLU A 221 -6.06 34.41 -26.43
CA GLU A 221 -6.81 34.63 -27.68
C GLU A 221 -8.33 34.43 -27.50
N GLN A 222 -8.74 33.43 -26.73
CA GLN A 222 -10.15 33.19 -26.40
C GLN A 222 -10.75 34.35 -25.59
N LEU A 223 -10.02 34.88 -24.61
CA LEU A 223 -10.45 36.03 -23.83
C LEU A 223 -10.58 37.28 -24.70
N ILE A 224 -9.62 37.53 -25.59
CA ILE A 224 -9.65 38.67 -26.52
C ILE A 224 -10.94 38.64 -27.35
N GLU A 225 -11.27 37.49 -27.95
CA GLU A 225 -12.50 37.35 -28.74
C GLU A 225 -13.78 37.51 -27.89
N LYS A 226 -13.79 36.93 -26.68
CA LYS A 226 -14.94 37.05 -25.76
C LYS A 226 -15.16 38.51 -25.33
N VAL A 227 -14.10 39.28 -25.13
CA VAL A 227 -14.20 40.73 -24.83
C VAL A 227 -14.71 41.50 -26.06
N LEU A 228 -14.15 41.24 -27.25
CA LEU A 228 -14.55 41.94 -28.48
C LEU A 228 -16.02 41.68 -28.84
N THR A 229 -16.53 40.47 -28.63
CA THR A 229 -17.94 40.11 -28.91
C THR A 229 -18.95 40.75 -27.95
N GLN A 230 -18.52 41.15 -26.73
CA GLN A 230 -19.38 41.82 -25.76
C GLN A 230 -19.57 43.32 -26.04
N ILE A 231 -18.75 43.90 -26.92
CA ILE A 231 -18.81 45.32 -27.26
C ILE A 231 -19.85 45.53 -28.36
N LYS A 232 -20.99 46.11 -27.98
CA LYS A 232 -22.04 46.53 -28.92
C LYS A 232 -21.50 47.65 -29.81
N ASP A 233 -21.70 47.52 -31.12
CA ASP A 233 -21.25 48.50 -32.13
C ASP A 233 -19.72 48.71 -32.13
N ALA A 234 -18.98 47.60 -32.22
CA ALA A 234 -17.51 47.59 -32.23
C ALA A 234 -16.89 48.48 -33.33
N GLU A 235 -17.58 48.71 -34.45
CA GLU A 235 -17.12 49.58 -35.55
C GLU A 235 -17.03 51.06 -35.13
N HIS A 236 -17.85 51.51 -34.19
CA HIS A 236 -17.85 52.89 -33.68
C HIS A 236 -17.21 53.04 -32.29
N PHE A 237 -16.73 51.94 -31.69
CA PHE A 237 -16.13 51.93 -30.36
C PHE A 237 -14.67 52.43 -30.39
N LYS A 238 -14.49 53.76 -30.40
CA LYS A 238 -13.15 54.38 -30.37
C LYS A 238 -12.60 54.52 -28.95
N VAL A 239 -11.39 54.00 -28.73
CA VAL A 239 -10.66 54.08 -27.44
C VAL A 239 -9.67 55.24 -27.42
N LEU A 240 -9.03 55.55 -28.55
CA LEU A 240 -8.08 56.66 -28.68
C LEU A 240 -8.71 57.97 -28.22
N GLY A 241 -8.11 58.59 -27.20
CA GLY A 241 -8.59 59.85 -26.61
C GLY A 241 -9.92 59.77 -25.86
N ASN A 242 -10.54 58.59 -25.72
CA ASN A 242 -11.84 58.42 -25.06
C ASN A 242 -11.73 57.60 -23.77
N LYS A 243 -11.62 58.31 -22.66
CA LYS A 243 -11.44 57.72 -21.31
C LYS A 243 -12.64 56.88 -20.85
N GLU A 244 -13.86 57.21 -21.28
CA GLU A 244 -15.06 56.46 -20.91
C GLU A 244 -15.07 55.08 -21.58
N ASN A 245 -14.77 55.04 -22.88
CA ASN A 245 -14.68 53.78 -23.64
C ASN A 245 -13.52 52.91 -23.15
N PHE A 246 -12.37 53.51 -22.83
CA PHE A 246 -11.26 52.78 -22.20
C PHE A 246 -11.68 52.12 -20.88
N ASN A 247 -12.36 52.86 -20.00
CA ASN A 247 -12.79 52.31 -18.70
C ASN A 247 -13.82 51.18 -18.87
N LYS A 248 -14.72 51.27 -19.86
CA LYS A 248 -15.65 50.19 -20.21
C LYS A 248 -14.89 48.94 -20.68
N LEU A 249 -13.91 49.12 -21.57
CA LEU A 249 -13.06 48.04 -22.08
C LEU A 249 -12.28 47.36 -20.96
N LYS A 250 -11.65 48.16 -20.09
CA LYS A 250 -10.91 47.70 -18.91
C LYS A 250 -11.76 46.84 -17.98
N LYS A 251 -12.98 47.31 -17.68
CA LYS A 251 -13.89 46.55 -16.81
C LYS A 251 -14.27 45.20 -17.41
N LEU A 252 -14.51 45.13 -18.73
CA LEU A 252 -14.80 43.87 -19.42
C LEU A 252 -13.61 42.91 -19.35
N VAL A 253 -12.39 43.39 -19.65
CA VAL A 253 -11.17 42.58 -19.56
C VAL A 253 -10.94 42.07 -18.13
N GLU A 254 -11.06 42.91 -17.10
CA GLU A 254 -10.88 42.52 -15.70
C GLU A 254 -11.91 41.47 -15.24
N GLN A 255 -13.18 41.61 -15.66
CA GLN A 255 -14.22 40.63 -15.37
C GLN A 255 -13.86 39.26 -15.97
N GLU A 256 -13.48 39.23 -17.24
CA GLU A 256 -13.13 38.00 -17.96
C GLU A 256 -11.86 37.32 -17.39
N LEU A 257 -10.85 38.11 -17.01
CA LEU A 257 -9.66 37.58 -16.34
C LEU A 257 -10.00 36.95 -14.98
N THR A 258 -10.93 37.55 -14.23
CA THR A 258 -11.38 37.02 -12.93
C THR A 258 -12.14 35.70 -13.11
N GLU A 259 -12.97 35.57 -14.16
CA GLU A 259 -13.66 34.31 -14.50
C GLU A 259 -12.67 33.17 -14.83
N LEU A 260 -11.49 33.49 -15.36
CA LEU A 260 -10.39 32.54 -15.58
C LEU A 260 -9.57 32.22 -14.32
N ASN A 261 -9.95 32.71 -13.14
CA ASN A 261 -9.17 32.65 -11.90
C ASN A 261 -7.77 33.27 -12.01
N ILE A 262 -7.60 34.27 -12.89
CA ILE A 262 -6.36 35.06 -12.93
C ILE A 262 -6.45 36.11 -11.84
N ASP A 263 -5.49 36.09 -10.91
CA ASP A 263 -5.41 37.09 -9.85
C ASP A 263 -4.97 38.45 -10.42
N ILE A 264 -5.96 39.33 -10.60
CA ILE A 264 -5.79 40.72 -11.06
C ILE A 264 -5.33 41.65 -9.92
N THR A 265 -5.29 41.19 -8.66
CA THR A 265 -4.89 41.98 -7.49
C THR A 265 -3.40 41.93 -7.19
N LEU A 266 -2.71 40.88 -7.65
CA LEU A 266 -1.26 40.69 -7.45
C LEU A 266 -0.38 41.57 -8.36
N ASN A 267 -0.88 42.05 -9.50
CA ASN A 267 -0.03 42.56 -10.59
C ASN A 267 -0.51 43.87 -11.24
N ALA A 268 -0.56 44.96 -10.47
CA ALA A 268 -0.34 46.26 -11.09
C ALA A 268 1.18 46.38 -11.34
N LYS A 269 1.62 46.28 -12.61
CA LYS A 269 3.03 46.49 -13.01
C LYS A 269 3.66 47.57 -12.14
N LYS A 270 4.74 47.28 -11.41
CA LYS A 270 5.31 48.30 -10.51
C LYS A 270 6.06 49.34 -11.34
N GLY A 271 5.82 50.62 -11.09
CA GLY A 271 6.65 51.70 -11.63
C GLY A 271 8.08 51.59 -11.11
N ILE A 272 9.00 52.42 -11.66
CA ILE A 272 10.43 52.44 -11.29
C ILE A 272 10.65 52.60 -9.77
N ASN A 273 9.66 53.14 -9.05
CA ASN A 273 9.69 53.40 -7.60
C ASN A 273 9.00 52.31 -6.74
N GLY A 274 8.53 51.21 -7.33
CA GLY A 274 7.86 50.13 -6.60
C GLY A 274 6.36 50.32 -6.32
N GLU A 275 5.77 51.45 -6.72
CA GLU A 275 4.32 51.72 -6.63
C GLU A 275 3.55 50.98 -7.74
N ALA A 276 2.34 50.50 -7.41
CA ALA A 276 1.42 49.88 -8.37
C ALA A 276 1.11 50.84 -9.53
N ALA A 277 1.38 50.44 -10.78
CA ALA A 277 1.01 51.26 -11.94
C ALA A 277 -0.50 51.43 -11.99
N ASN A 278 -0.93 52.68 -12.11
CA ASN A 278 -2.31 53.00 -12.40
C ASN A 278 -2.58 52.72 -13.89
N ILE A 279 -3.08 51.53 -14.21
CA ILE A 279 -3.44 51.13 -15.58
C ILE A 279 -4.64 51.95 -16.05
N ASN A 280 -4.38 53.13 -16.59
CA ASN A 280 -5.35 54.08 -17.15
C ASN A 280 -5.08 54.29 -18.66
N LEU A 281 -5.94 55.06 -19.32
CA LEU A 281 -5.83 55.32 -20.76
C LEU A 281 -4.46 55.90 -21.11
N GLU A 282 -3.95 56.83 -20.30
CA GLU A 282 -2.68 57.48 -20.52
C GLU A 282 -1.51 56.48 -20.45
N PHE A 283 -1.52 55.58 -19.47
CA PHE A 283 -0.52 54.52 -19.29
C PHE A 283 -0.51 53.53 -20.45
N VAL A 284 -1.67 52.99 -20.83
CA VAL A 284 -1.75 52.01 -21.93
C VAL A 284 -1.44 52.67 -23.26
N SER A 285 -1.83 53.94 -23.48
CA SER A 285 -1.47 54.70 -24.68
C SER A 285 0.05 54.92 -24.80
N MET A 286 0.76 55.10 -23.68
CA MET A 286 2.23 55.20 -23.70
C MET A 286 2.90 53.88 -24.11
N VAL A 287 2.31 52.74 -23.77
CA VAL A 287 2.85 51.41 -24.10
C VAL A 287 2.47 50.98 -25.52
N LEU A 288 1.21 51.15 -25.90
CA LEU A 288 0.66 50.78 -27.20
C LEU A 288 1.08 51.75 -28.31
N MET A 289 1.32 53.03 -27.98
CA MET A 289 1.55 54.12 -28.92
C MET A 289 0.49 54.15 -30.06
N PRO A 290 -0.81 54.27 -29.70
CA PRO A 290 -1.90 54.10 -30.63
C PRO A 290 -2.02 55.29 -31.59
N ASP A 291 -2.43 54.99 -32.83
CA ASP A 291 -2.81 55.97 -33.84
C ASP A 291 -4.27 55.80 -34.28
N GLU A 292 -4.72 56.56 -35.28
CA GLU A 292 -6.11 56.51 -35.77
C GLU A 292 -6.51 55.16 -36.39
N ASN A 293 -5.54 54.32 -36.75
CA ASN A 293 -5.73 52.99 -37.33
C ASN A 293 -5.61 51.86 -36.31
N THR A 294 -5.21 52.14 -35.07
CA THR A 294 -5.09 51.12 -34.00
C THR A 294 -6.43 50.43 -33.78
N GLU A 295 -6.44 49.11 -34.00
CA GLU A 295 -7.64 48.31 -33.88
C GLU A 295 -8.05 48.10 -32.43
N LEU A 296 -9.35 47.87 -32.20
CA LEU A 296 -9.86 47.55 -30.86
C LEU A 296 -9.21 46.30 -30.26
N LYS A 297 -8.82 45.33 -31.10
CA LYS A 297 -8.08 44.12 -30.70
C LYS A 297 -6.74 44.46 -30.05
N GLU A 298 -5.99 45.40 -30.63
CA GLU A 298 -4.68 45.82 -30.13
C GLU A 298 -4.80 46.53 -28.76
N TRP A 299 -5.89 47.27 -28.55
CA TRP A 299 -6.22 47.84 -27.24
C TRP A 299 -6.52 46.77 -26.19
N VAL A 300 -7.26 45.72 -26.55
CA VAL A 300 -7.56 44.60 -25.65
C VAL A 300 -6.29 43.81 -25.32
N GLU A 301 -5.48 43.47 -26.33
CA GLU A 301 -4.19 42.77 -26.17
C GLU A 301 -3.26 43.55 -25.24
N SER A 302 -3.06 44.85 -25.51
CA SER A 302 -2.22 45.71 -24.69
C SER A 302 -2.73 45.79 -23.25
N LEU A 303 -4.04 45.85 -23.04
CA LEU A 303 -4.63 45.92 -21.71
C LEU A 303 -4.40 44.62 -20.92
N ILE A 304 -4.58 43.47 -21.57
CA ILE A 304 -4.30 42.15 -20.98
C ILE A 304 -2.82 42.03 -20.58
N ASP A 305 -1.90 42.40 -21.47
CA ASP A 305 -0.45 42.33 -21.24
C ASP A 305 0.03 43.31 -20.15
N ASN A 306 -0.78 44.31 -19.82
CA ASN A 306 -0.50 45.27 -18.75
C ASN A 306 -1.14 44.88 -17.40
N ILE A 307 -2.17 44.03 -17.40
CA ILE A 307 -2.86 43.54 -16.19
C ILE A 307 -2.26 42.20 -15.72
N THR A 308 -1.71 41.39 -16.64
CA THR A 308 -1.32 40.00 -16.36
C THR A 308 0.18 39.75 -16.53
N GLU A 309 0.69 38.72 -15.85
CA GLU A 309 2.07 38.22 -16.01
C GLU A 309 2.09 36.88 -16.78
N PRO A 310 3.12 36.59 -17.60
CA PRO A 310 3.21 35.36 -18.41
C PRO A 310 3.07 34.05 -17.62
N GLN A 311 3.52 34.02 -16.36
CA GLN A 311 3.43 32.84 -15.50
C GLN A 311 1.98 32.54 -15.08
N GLN A 312 1.11 33.55 -14.98
CA GLN A 312 -0.30 33.36 -14.63
C GLN A 312 -1.03 32.59 -15.74
N TRP A 313 -0.74 32.89 -17.01
CA TRP A 313 -1.25 32.14 -18.16
C TRP A 313 -0.75 30.70 -18.21
N SER A 314 0.52 30.49 -17.82
CA SER A 314 1.15 29.15 -17.78
C SER A 314 0.66 28.28 -16.63
N ASN A 315 0.24 28.91 -15.53
CA ASN A 315 -0.26 28.26 -14.32
C ASN A 315 -1.78 28.14 -14.27
N LEU A 316 -2.49 28.65 -15.29
CA LEU A 316 -3.92 28.38 -15.41
C LEU A 316 -4.09 26.86 -15.30
N PRO A 317 -4.96 26.37 -14.39
CA PRO A 317 -5.56 25.08 -14.57
C PRO A 317 -6.45 25.24 -15.80
N THR A 318 -5.83 25.29 -16.98
CA THR A 318 -6.51 25.02 -18.21
C THR A 318 -7.16 23.69 -17.91
N LYS A 319 -8.48 23.73 -17.66
CA LYS A 319 -9.35 22.58 -17.84
C LYS A 319 -9.03 22.19 -19.26
N THR A 320 -8.01 21.36 -19.43
CA THR A 320 -7.38 21.09 -20.70
C THR A 320 -8.47 20.30 -21.37
N ASN A 321 -9.30 20.99 -22.16
CA ASN A 321 -10.37 20.35 -22.88
C ASN A 321 -9.65 19.22 -23.61
N ILE A 322 -10.05 17.98 -23.33
CA ILE A 322 -9.25 16.83 -23.68
C ILE A 322 -9.00 16.83 -25.18
N PHE A 323 -9.93 17.34 -25.99
CA PHE A 323 -9.76 17.50 -27.43
C PHE A 323 -8.58 18.41 -27.81
N TYR A 324 -8.28 19.46 -27.04
CA TYR A 324 -7.26 20.47 -27.33
C TYR A 324 -5.94 20.30 -26.56
N GLU A 325 -5.76 19.22 -25.77
CA GLU A 325 -4.50 18.93 -25.04
C GLU A 325 -3.26 18.85 -25.96
N LYS A 326 -3.43 18.36 -27.19
CA LYS A 326 -2.34 18.25 -28.17
C LYS A 326 -2.57 19.21 -29.34
N PRO A 327 -1.59 20.08 -29.66
CA PRO A 327 -1.69 20.95 -30.81
C PRO A 327 -1.67 20.14 -32.10
N ASP A 328 -2.32 20.69 -33.13
CA ASP A 328 -2.23 20.20 -34.50
C ASP A 328 -0.78 20.23 -35.00
N PRO A 329 -0.23 19.13 -35.54
CA PRO A 329 1.12 19.14 -36.10
C PRO A 329 1.30 20.20 -37.20
N ASP A 330 2.45 20.88 -37.20
CA ASP A 330 2.84 21.74 -38.31
C ASP A 330 3.31 20.90 -39.50
N TYR A 331 2.35 20.49 -40.33
CA TYR A 331 2.61 19.66 -41.51
C TYR A 331 3.55 20.35 -42.51
N ALA A 332 3.51 21.69 -42.61
CA ALA A 332 4.39 22.44 -43.50
C ALA A 332 5.84 22.40 -42.99
N GLN A 333 6.04 22.55 -41.68
CA GLN A 333 7.34 22.39 -41.06
C GLN A 333 7.86 20.94 -41.19
N ILE A 334 7.03 19.94 -40.94
CA ILE A 334 7.42 18.51 -41.11
C ILE A 334 7.88 18.23 -42.55
N LYS A 335 7.20 18.80 -43.56
CA LYS A 335 7.61 18.70 -44.96
C LYS A 335 8.95 19.37 -45.24
N ARG A 336 9.23 20.52 -44.61
CA ARG A 336 10.49 21.27 -44.77
C ARG A 336 11.67 20.57 -44.09
N ASP A 337 11.45 20.03 -42.88
CA ASP A 337 12.49 19.39 -42.06
C ASP A 337 12.79 17.95 -42.51
N GLY A 338 11.78 17.26 -43.02
CA GLY A 338 11.96 16.00 -43.71
C GLY A 338 12.61 16.25 -45.06
N LYS A 339 13.76 15.61 -45.32
CA LYS A 339 14.41 15.59 -46.66
C LYS A 339 13.53 14.81 -47.66
N GLU A 340 14.08 13.89 -48.46
CA GLU A 340 13.34 13.09 -49.46
C GLU A 340 12.08 12.33 -48.96
N LYS A 341 11.81 12.28 -47.65
CA LYS A 341 10.63 11.65 -47.04
C LYS A 341 9.65 12.60 -46.36
N GLY A 342 9.85 13.93 -46.45
CA GLY A 342 9.05 14.92 -45.72
C GLY A 342 7.55 14.87 -46.04
N GLU A 343 7.18 14.63 -47.30
CA GLU A 343 5.77 14.50 -47.70
C GLU A 343 5.09 13.28 -47.10
N GLY A 344 5.73 12.11 -47.19
CA GLY A 344 5.19 10.88 -46.59
C GLY A 344 5.12 10.94 -45.07
N GLN A 345 6.05 11.64 -44.42
CA GLN A 345 6.03 11.88 -42.97
C GLN A 345 4.88 12.79 -42.55
N ALA A 346 4.65 13.89 -43.28
CA ALA A 346 3.54 14.78 -43.02
C ALA A 346 2.19 14.07 -43.19
N GLU A 347 2.04 13.24 -44.23
CA GLU A 347 0.81 12.48 -44.46
C GLU A 347 0.54 11.45 -43.34
N ALA A 348 1.57 10.77 -42.86
CA ALA A 348 1.45 9.84 -41.74
C ALA A 348 1.07 10.53 -40.43
N GLU A 349 1.61 11.72 -40.14
CA GLU A 349 1.26 12.48 -38.95
C GLU A 349 -0.17 13.05 -39.01
N LYS A 350 -0.68 13.42 -40.20
CA LYS A 350 -2.11 13.78 -40.37
C LYS A 350 -3.02 12.63 -39.99
N GLU A 351 -2.81 11.46 -40.61
CA GLU A 351 -3.61 10.26 -40.35
C GLU A 351 -3.59 9.87 -38.87
N LYS A 352 -2.44 9.99 -38.21
CA LYS A 352 -2.27 9.72 -36.78
C LYS A 352 -2.98 10.74 -35.89
N PHE A 353 -2.93 12.03 -36.25
CA PHE A 353 -3.62 13.09 -35.51
C PHE A 353 -5.14 12.97 -35.65
N VAL A 354 -5.64 12.71 -36.86
CA VAL A 354 -7.05 12.42 -37.14
C VAL A 354 -7.52 11.19 -36.37
N SER A 355 -6.74 10.12 -36.36
CA SER A 355 -7.05 8.90 -35.59
C SER A 355 -7.15 9.19 -34.09
N TYR A 356 -6.26 10.03 -33.56
CA TYR A 356 -6.27 10.42 -32.15
C TYR A 356 -7.54 11.22 -31.77
N MET A 357 -7.97 12.16 -32.61
CA MET A 357 -9.22 12.92 -32.40
C MET A 357 -10.47 12.03 -32.54
N SER A 358 -10.42 11.11 -33.51
CA SER A 358 -11.49 10.12 -33.69
C SER A 358 -11.67 9.28 -32.42
N ILE A 359 -10.59 8.73 -31.84
CA ILE A 359 -10.66 7.93 -30.62
C ILE A 359 -11.24 8.70 -29.42
N LYS A 360 -10.88 9.98 -29.24
CA LYS A 360 -11.47 10.82 -28.19
C LYS A 360 -12.99 10.92 -28.33
N THR A 361 -13.43 11.21 -29.55
CA THR A 361 -14.86 11.33 -29.88
C THR A 361 -15.58 10.02 -29.60
N GLN A 362 -15.05 8.90 -30.09
CA GLN A 362 -15.64 7.58 -29.90
C GLN A 362 -15.72 7.20 -28.42
N PHE A 363 -14.68 7.49 -27.63
CA PHE A 363 -14.67 7.22 -26.20
C PHE A 363 -15.68 8.07 -25.44
N LEU A 364 -15.83 9.35 -25.79
CA LEU A 364 -16.87 10.22 -25.22
C LEU A 364 -18.28 9.69 -25.55
N LEU A 365 -18.55 9.29 -26.80
CA LEU A 365 -19.81 8.66 -27.18
C LEU A 365 -20.08 7.37 -26.40
N GLY A 366 -19.04 6.55 -26.18
CA GLY A 366 -19.11 5.35 -25.35
C GLY A 366 -19.46 5.68 -23.89
N GLN A 367 -18.86 6.72 -23.31
CA GLN A 367 -19.16 7.19 -21.95
C GLN A 367 -20.58 7.72 -21.80
N ILE A 368 -21.08 8.46 -22.79
CA ILE A 368 -22.47 8.92 -22.81
C ILE A 368 -23.41 7.71 -22.85
N ASN A 369 -23.13 6.72 -23.69
CA ASN A 369 -23.95 5.52 -23.78
C ASN A 369 -23.95 4.72 -22.47
N ILE A 370 -22.79 4.56 -21.83
CA ILE A 370 -22.67 3.94 -20.51
C ILE A 370 -23.52 4.65 -19.47
N TYR A 371 -23.43 5.98 -19.41
CA TYR A 371 -24.22 6.77 -18.47
C TYR A 371 -25.72 6.55 -18.67
N CYS A 372 -26.16 6.60 -19.94
CA CYS A 372 -27.57 6.36 -20.27
C CYS A 372 -28.03 4.96 -19.85
N LYS A 373 -27.19 3.93 -20.04
CA LYS A 373 -27.49 2.56 -19.64
C LYS A 373 -27.53 2.38 -18.12
N SER A 374 -26.51 2.85 -17.40
CA SER A 374 -26.41 2.68 -15.95
C SER A 374 -27.47 3.46 -15.17
N HIS A 375 -28.03 4.52 -15.78
CA HIS A 375 -29.09 5.33 -15.21
C HIS A 375 -30.49 4.93 -15.69
N GLY A 376 -30.61 3.88 -16.49
CA GLY A 376 -31.90 3.38 -17.00
C GLY A 376 -32.57 4.35 -17.98
N LEU A 377 -31.79 5.20 -18.66
CA LEU A 377 -32.27 6.18 -19.64
C LEU A 377 -32.38 5.59 -21.04
N SER A 378 -31.48 4.66 -21.42
CA SER A 378 -31.53 3.94 -22.70
C SER A 378 -30.81 2.59 -22.63
N ASP A 379 -31.31 1.62 -23.39
CA ASP A 379 -30.68 0.31 -23.60
C ASP A 379 -30.03 0.17 -25.00
N GLN A 380 -30.04 1.24 -25.80
CA GLN A 380 -29.55 1.21 -27.18
C GLN A 380 -28.02 1.22 -27.26
N ASN A 381 -27.48 0.68 -28.35
CA ASN A 381 -26.07 0.86 -28.69
C ASN A 381 -25.92 2.13 -29.53
N PHE A 382 -25.42 3.21 -28.94
CA PHE A 382 -25.31 4.49 -29.66
C PHE A 382 -24.35 4.40 -30.86
N GLY A 383 -23.37 3.50 -30.83
CA GLY A 383 -22.42 3.32 -31.92
C GLY A 383 -23.10 2.90 -33.23
N THR A 384 -24.12 2.03 -33.17
CA THR A 384 -24.85 1.60 -34.37
C THR A 384 -25.63 2.74 -35.01
N PHE A 385 -26.19 3.65 -34.20
CA PHE A 385 -26.83 4.88 -34.67
C PHE A 385 -25.81 5.78 -35.38
N PHE A 386 -24.67 6.04 -34.75
CA PHE A 386 -23.63 6.90 -35.31
C PHE A 386 -22.91 6.30 -36.53
N ASP A 387 -22.99 4.99 -36.76
CA ASP A 387 -22.48 4.32 -37.97
C ASP A 387 -23.43 4.32 -39.15
N THR A 388 -24.67 4.78 -38.98
CA THR A 388 -25.55 5.02 -40.14
C THR A 388 -25.06 6.24 -40.91
N GLU A 389 -25.11 6.18 -42.23
CA GLU A 389 -24.35 7.12 -43.05
C GLU A 389 -24.80 8.58 -42.91
N THR A 390 -26.10 8.80 -42.71
CA THR A 390 -26.68 10.12 -42.44
C THR A 390 -26.11 10.72 -41.16
N HIS A 391 -26.04 9.93 -40.09
CA HIS A 391 -25.57 10.41 -38.79
C HIS A 391 -24.05 10.48 -38.74
N ALA A 392 -23.35 9.48 -39.26
CA ALA A 392 -21.89 9.44 -39.40
C ALA A 392 -21.34 10.68 -40.10
N SER A 393 -21.91 11.03 -41.25
CA SER A 393 -21.50 12.17 -42.06
C SER A 393 -21.79 13.49 -41.36
N LYS A 394 -22.98 13.65 -40.74
CA LYS A 394 -23.38 14.91 -40.13
C LYS A 394 -22.64 15.20 -38.83
N ILE A 395 -22.51 14.23 -37.93
CA ILE A 395 -21.79 14.44 -36.67
C ILE A 395 -20.31 14.71 -36.92
N SER A 396 -19.70 14.06 -37.93
CA SER A 396 -18.32 14.31 -38.31
C SER A 396 -18.10 15.75 -38.78
N GLU A 397 -19.01 16.27 -39.61
CA GLU A 397 -18.98 17.66 -40.07
C GLU A 397 -19.05 18.65 -38.90
N LEU A 398 -20.01 18.45 -37.99
CA LEU A 398 -20.18 19.32 -36.81
C LEU A 398 -18.93 19.35 -35.93
N ILE A 399 -18.31 18.19 -35.68
CA ILE A 399 -17.10 18.10 -34.85
C ILE A 399 -15.90 18.71 -35.56
N ILE A 400 -15.72 18.45 -36.87
CA ILE A 400 -14.60 19.02 -37.64
C ILE A 400 -14.70 20.54 -37.70
N ASP A 401 -15.92 21.08 -37.89
CA ASP A 401 -16.13 22.53 -37.88
C ASP A 401 -15.82 23.15 -36.53
N ALA A 402 -16.20 22.47 -35.44
CA ALA A 402 -15.90 22.91 -34.08
C ALA A 402 -14.41 22.91 -33.78
N LEU A 403 -13.70 21.83 -34.14
CA LEU A 403 -12.25 21.74 -34.07
C LEU A 403 -11.58 22.87 -34.86
N GLY A 404 -12.09 23.20 -36.04
CA GLY A 404 -11.62 24.29 -36.88
C GLY A 404 -11.89 25.70 -36.30
N LYS A 405 -12.81 25.83 -35.33
CA LYS A 405 -13.16 27.09 -34.66
C LYS A 405 -12.60 27.22 -33.24
N SER A 406 -12.04 26.14 -32.69
CA SER A 406 -11.68 26.02 -31.27
C SER A 406 -12.87 25.92 -30.31
N ASP A 407 -14.04 25.50 -30.79
CA ASP A 407 -15.26 25.41 -29.99
C ASP A 407 -15.25 24.16 -29.08
N ALA A 408 -15.98 24.17 -27.97
CA ALA A 408 -16.13 22.98 -27.13
C ALA A 408 -16.83 21.85 -27.90
N ILE A 409 -16.24 20.66 -27.91
CA ILE A 409 -16.73 19.52 -28.70
C ILE A 409 -17.86 18.80 -27.96
N GLU A 410 -17.78 18.74 -26.64
CA GLU A 410 -18.71 18.00 -25.79
C GLU A 410 -20.16 18.50 -25.94
N PRO A 411 -20.46 19.82 -25.85
CA PRO A 411 -21.82 20.33 -26.05
C PRO A 411 -22.40 20.04 -27.43
N ILE A 412 -21.57 19.99 -28.47
CA ILE A 412 -22.02 19.70 -29.85
C ILE A 412 -22.52 18.26 -29.95
N ILE A 413 -21.81 17.33 -29.32
CA ILE A 413 -22.20 15.93 -29.25
C ILE A 413 -23.49 15.78 -28.44
N PHE A 414 -23.60 16.45 -27.28
CA PHE A 414 -24.81 16.41 -26.46
C PHE A 414 -26.04 16.99 -27.18
N ASN A 415 -25.88 18.14 -27.86
CA ASN A 415 -26.96 18.74 -28.63
C ASN A 415 -27.44 17.80 -29.73
N TYR A 416 -26.52 17.18 -30.48
CA TYR A 416 -26.88 16.23 -31.52
C TYR A 416 -27.58 14.98 -30.97
N ILE A 417 -27.15 14.47 -29.80
CA ILE A 417 -27.84 13.37 -29.10
C ILE A 417 -29.25 13.79 -28.68
N ASN A 418 -29.41 14.98 -28.11
CA ASN A 418 -30.69 15.51 -27.65
C ASN A 418 -31.68 15.75 -28.80
N GLU A 419 -31.20 16.21 -29.95
CA GLU A 419 -31.99 16.34 -31.18
C GLU A 419 -32.47 14.99 -31.72
N ASN A 420 -31.74 13.91 -31.46
CA ASN A 420 -32.03 12.55 -31.92
C ASN A 420 -32.44 11.59 -30.79
N LYS A 421 -32.91 12.14 -29.66
CA LYS A 421 -33.16 11.40 -28.42
C LYS A 421 -34.05 10.16 -28.62
N ASP A 422 -35.10 10.27 -29.43
CA ASP A 422 -36.09 9.20 -29.62
C ASP A 422 -35.46 8.00 -30.36
N ALA A 423 -34.61 8.28 -31.37
CA ALA A 423 -33.86 7.25 -32.10
C ALA A 423 -32.80 6.56 -31.22
N LEU A 424 -32.30 7.27 -30.21
CA LEU A 424 -31.36 6.77 -29.21
C LEU A 424 -32.06 6.14 -28.00
N GLY A 425 -33.40 6.04 -28.00
CA GLY A 425 -34.18 5.42 -26.93
C GLY A 425 -34.28 6.24 -25.64
N LEU A 426 -33.99 7.54 -25.71
CA LEU A 426 -34.07 8.46 -24.58
C LEU A 426 -35.46 9.11 -24.51
N SER A 427 -36.13 9.01 -23.36
CA SER A 427 -37.44 9.65 -23.16
C SER A 427 -37.38 11.18 -23.05
N ALA A 428 -36.27 11.70 -22.51
CA ALA A 428 -36.00 13.12 -22.34
C ALA A 428 -34.58 13.46 -22.83
N PRO A 429 -34.32 14.73 -23.21
CA PRO A 429 -32.95 15.19 -23.44
C PRO A 429 -32.09 15.04 -22.18
N LEU A 430 -30.80 14.79 -22.36
CA LEU A 430 -29.82 14.84 -21.28
C LEU A 430 -29.71 16.27 -20.75
N THR A 431 -29.96 16.42 -19.45
CA THR A 431 -29.89 17.69 -18.72
C THR A 431 -28.46 18.18 -18.54
N GLU A 432 -28.27 19.46 -18.23
CA GLU A 432 -26.94 20.04 -17.99
C GLU A 432 -26.19 19.32 -16.87
N VAL A 433 -26.88 18.92 -15.80
CA VAL A 433 -26.29 18.19 -14.67
C VAL A 433 -25.77 16.82 -15.10
N GLU A 434 -26.52 16.10 -15.95
CA GLU A 434 -26.10 14.82 -16.51
C GLU A 434 -24.90 14.99 -17.44
N GLN A 435 -24.94 16.02 -18.31
CA GLN A 435 -23.82 16.35 -19.21
C GLN A 435 -22.53 16.66 -18.44
N GLU A 436 -22.60 17.46 -17.37
CA GLU A 436 -21.46 17.76 -16.51
C GLU A 436 -20.89 16.51 -15.83
N ALA A 437 -21.76 15.63 -15.33
CA ALA A 437 -21.35 14.36 -14.73
C ALA A 437 -20.61 13.47 -15.73
N ILE A 438 -21.12 13.39 -16.97
CA ILE A 438 -20.49 12.63 -18.06
C ILE A 438 -19.14 13.23 -18.45
N ILE A 439 -19.05 14.55 -18.65
CA ILE A 439 -17.79 15.23 -18.99
C ILE A 439 -16.75 14.99 -17.89
N LYS A 440 -17.14 15.09 -16.62
CA LYS A 440 -16.24 14.82 -15.49
C LYS A 440 -15.72 13.37 -15.52
N LYS A 441 -16.60 12.39 -15.78
CA LYS A 441 -16.20 10.97 -15.88
C LYS A 441 -15.31 10.70 -17.08
N PHE A 442 -15.68 11.22 -18.26
CA PHE A 442 -14.86 11.16 -19.48
C PHE A 442 -13.47 11.72 -19.23
N ASN A 443 -13.37 12.86 -18.54
CA ASN A 443 -12.10 13.49 -18.27
C ASN A 443 -11.20 12.64 -17.37
N LEU A 444 -11.77 12.04 -16.32
CA LEU A 444 -11.04 11.15 -15.43
C LEU A 444 -10.59 9.89 -16.17
N ASP A 445 -11.51 9.20 -16.86
CA ASP A 445 -11.24 7.92 -17.50
C ASP A 445 -10.27 8.07 -18.68
N TYR A 446 -10.47 9.07 -19.55
CA TYR A 446 -9.60 9.25 -20.71
C TYR A 446 -8.17 9.58 -20.27
N ASN A 447 -8.00 10.35 -19.18
CA ASN A 447 -6.67 10.63 -18.65
C ASN A 447 -5.96 9.39 -18.10
N GLU A 448 -6.69 8.41 -17.55
CA GLU A 448 -6.12 7.13 -17.13
C GLU A 448 -5.65 6.29 -18.34
N ILE A 449 -6.39 6.31 -19.47
CA ILE A 449 -6.10 5.44 -20.62
C ILE A 449 -5.34 6.10 -21.79
N LYS A 450 -5.14 7.43 -21.81
CA LYS A 450 -4.55 8.15 -22.96
C LYS A 450 -3.14 7.70 -23.37
N THR A 451 -2.47 6.93 -22.51
CA THR A 451 -1.13 6.37 -22.73
C THR A 451 -1.13 4.90 -23.13
N MET A 452 -2.30 4.23 -23.16
CA MET A 452 -2.41 2.81 -23.47
C MET A 452 -1.97 2.50 -24.92
N PRO A 453 -1.41 1.30 -25.16
CA PRO A 453 -0.97 0.88 -26.49
C PRO A 453 -2.12 0.65 -27.47
N HIS A 454 -3.26 0.18 -26.94
CA HIS A 454 -4.44 -0.20 -27.70
C HIS A 454 -5.65 0.57 -27.20
N PHE A 455 -6.51 0.99 -28.14
CA PHE A 455 -7.76 1.71 -27.86
C PHE A 455 -8.98 0.94 -28.40
N ASP A 456 -8.82 -0.35 -28.67
CA ASP A 456 -9.83 -1.20 -29.30
C ASP A 456 -11.04 -1.44 -28.39
N GLU A 457 -10.82 -1.63 -27.10
CA GLU A 457 -11.88 -1.83 -26.13
C GLU A 457 -11.46 -1.36 -24.73
N PHE A 458 -12.46 -1.01 -23.93
CA PHE A 458 -12.28 -0.66 -22.52
C PHE A 458 -13.48 -1.18 -21.71
N PHE A 459 -13.22 -1.70 -20.52
CA PHE A 459 -14.26 -2.05 -19.55
C PHE A 459 -14.39 -0.93 -18.52
N VAL A 460 -15.58 -0.35 -18.41
CA VAL A 460 -15.79 0.90 -17.65
C VAL A 460 -16.81 0.64 -16.54
N LEU A 461 -16.47 1.08 -15.33
CA LEU A 461 -17.32 1.03 -14.14
C LEU A 461 -17.92 2.41 -13.85
N ASP A 462 -19.23 2.46 -13.72
CA ASP A 462 -19.95 3.58 -13.12
C ASP A 462 -19.92 3.47 -11.59
N GLN A 463 -18.94 4.15 -10.99
CA GLN A 463 -18.73 4.12 -9.53
C GLN A 463 -19.87 4.76 -8.73
N SER A 464 -20.74 5.54 -9.39
CA SER A 464 -21.90 6.17 -8.76
C SER A 464 -23.07 5.21 -8.55
N LYS A 465 -23.02 4.03 -9.18
CA LYS A 465 -24.06 2.99 -9.09
C LYS A 465 -23.51 1.73 -8.43
N THR A 466 -24.27 1.18 -7.50
CA THR A 466 -23.98 -0.08 -6.82
C THR A 466 -24.75 -1.22 -7.47
N ASP A 467 -24.05 -2.23 -7.98
CA ASP A 467 -24.64 -3.47 -8.46
C ASP A 467 -23.68 -4.66 -8.23
N ASN A 468 -23.31 -5.45 -9.24
CA ASN A 468 -22.48 -6.65 -9.09
C ASN A 468 -20.98 -6.42 -9.37
N MET A 469 -20.60 -5.23 -9.84
CA MET A 469 -19.20 -4.86 -10.09
C MET A 469 -18.73 -3.78 -9.12
N TYR A 470 -17.48 -3.90 -8.69
CA TYR A 470 -16.89 -3.10 -7.62
C TYR A 470 -15.49 -2.64 -8.01
N LEU A 471 -15.05 -1.53 -7.43
CA LEU A 471 -13.66 -1.08 -7.47
C LEU A 471 -13.01 -1.43 -6.13
N HIS A 472 -12.06 -2.36 -6.15
CA HIS A 472 -11.30 -2.79 -4.97
C HIS A 472 -9.81 -2.88 -5.31
N LEU A 473 -8.97 -2.19 -4.55
CA LEU A 473 -7.49 -2.17 -4.74
C LEU A 473 -7.05 -1.89 -6.20
N ARG A 474 -7.64 -0.87 -6.85
CA ARG A 474 -7.42 -0.50 -8.27
C ARG A 474 -7.69 -1.63 -9.26
N ARG A 475 -8.66 -2.47 -8.96
CA ARG A 475 -9.17 -3.51 -9.86
C ARG A 475 -10.68 -3.37 -9.97
N ILE A 476 -11.18 -3.50 -11.19
CA ILE A 476 -12.61 -3.68 -11.43
C ILE A 476 -12.88 -5.16 -11.20
N SER A 477 -13.63 -5.46 -10.15
CA SER A 477 -13.84 -6.80 -9.61
C SER A 477 -15.31 -7.14 -9.53
N CYS A 478 -15.62 -8.43 -9.60
CA CYS A 478 -16.90 -8.97 -9.19
C CYS A 478 -16.76 -9.73 -7.87
N HIS A 479 -17.89 -10.03 -7.23
CA HIS A 479 -17.88 -10.93 -6.08
C HIS A 479 -17.59 -12.37 -6.54
N PHE A 480 -16.62 -13.05 -5.92
CA PHE A 480 -16.25 -14.42 -6.32
C PHE A 480 -17.44 -15.38 -6.26
N LEU A 481 -18.33 -15.24 -5.28
CA LEU A 481 -19.54 -16.08 -5.18
C LEU A 481 -20.51 -15.89 -6.35
N ASP A 482 -20.60 -14.70 -6.94
CA ASP A 482 -21.41 -14.48 -8.14
C ASP A 482 -20.80 -15.26 -9.31
N PHE A 483 -19.47 -15.17 -9.49
CA PHE A 483 -18.74 -15.97 -10.46
C PHE A 483 -18.92 -17.47 -10.21
N PHE A 484 -18.72 -17.94 -8.99
CA PHE A 484 -18.84 -19.35 -8.61
C PHE A 484 -20.21 -19.91 -8.98
N THR A 485 -21.26 -19.17 -8.66
CA THR A 485 -22.65 -19.54 -8.97
C THR A 485 -22.89 -19.64 -10.48
N GLN A 486 -22.35 -18.69 -11.26
CA GLN A 486 -22.47 -18.69 -12.73
C GLN A 486 -21.59 -19.74 -13.43
N GLN A 487 -20.40 -20.02 -12.89
CA GLN A 487 -19.44 -20.99 -13.44
C GLN A 487 -19.87 -22.43 -13.15
N THR A 488 -20.53 -22.67 -12.01
CA THR A 488 -21.07 -23.99 -11.65
C THR A 488 -22.46 -24.25 -12.22
N ASP A 489 -23.05 -23.28 -12.95
CA ASP A 489 -24.43 -23.32 -13.42
C ASP A 489 -25.44 -23.61 -12.29
N ASN A 490 -25.19 -23.06 -11.09
CA ASN A 490 -25.93 -23.35 -9.85
C ASN A 490 -25.95 -24.83 -9.44
N ALA A 491 -25.10 -25.69 -10.01
CA ALA A 491 -25.07 -27.11 -9.70
C ALA A 491 -24.42 -27.41 -8.33
N HIS A 492 -23.71 -26.45 -7.74
CA HIS A 492 -23.17 -26.54 -6.39
C HIS A 492 -23.80 -25.44 -5.50
N PRO A 493 -24.55 -25.81 -4.44
CA PRO A 493 -25.08 -24.82 -3.53
C PRO A 493 -23.94 -24.14 -2.77
N LEU A 494 -24.09 -22.85 -2.48
CA LEU A 494 -23.18 -22.16 -1.58
C LEU A 494 -23.36 -22.68 -0.15
N PRO A 495 -22.31 -22.65 0.68
CA PRO A 495 -22.45 -22.82 2.12
C PRO A 495 -23.51 -21.88 2.67
N ARG A 496 -24.32 -22.36 3.63
CA ARG A 496 -25.47 -21.61 4.17
C ARG A 496 -25.11 -20.21 4.66
N GLU A 497 -23.91 -20.04 5.19
CA GLU A 497 -23.40 -18.72 5.61
C GLU A 497 -23.23 -17.75 4.44
N PHE A 498 -22.86 -18.23 3.25
CA PHE A 498 -22.53 -17.43 2.08
C PHE A 498 -23.72 -17.12 1.15
N GLU A 499 -24.87 -17.76 1.34
CA GLU A 499 -26.05 -17.62 0.46
C GLU A 499 -26.43 -16.17 0.17
N ASN A 500 -26.24 -15.26 1.13
CA ASN A 500 -26.65 -13.85 1.02
C ASN A 500 -25.47 -12.86 1.02
N TYR A 501 -24.23 -13.32 0.87
CA TYR A 501 -23.05 -12.45 1.03
C TYR A 501 -22.93 -11.42 -0.10
N SER A 502 -23.06 -11.84 -1.36
CA SER A 502 -22.99 -10.90 -2.48
C SER A 502 -24.17 -9.93 -2.50
N GLU A 503 -25.37 -10.41 -2.18
CA GLU A 503 -26.56 -9.56 -2.04
C GLU A 503 -26.44 -8.55 -0.91
N HIS A 504 -25.94 -8.96 0.26
CA HIS A 504 -25.76 -8.07 1.40
C HIS A 504 -24.72 -6.98 1.10
N LEU A 505 -23.59 -7.33 0.46
CA LEU A 505 -22.60 -6.33 0.01
C LEU A 505 -23.25 -5.30 -0.92
N ARG A 506 -24.06 -5.75 -1.88
CA ARG A 506 -24.77 -4.89 -2.83
C ARG A 506 -25.76 -3.95 -2.13
N LEU A 507 -26.49 -4.43 -1.12
CA LEU A 507 -27.50 -3.65 -0.41
C LEU A 507 -26.92 -2.68 0.63
N LYS A 508 -25.77 -3.00 1.22
CA LYS A 508 -25.13 -2.19 2.26
C LYS A 508 -24.13 -1.17 1.74
N SER A 509 -23.53 -1.43 0.57
CA SER A 509 -22.56 -0.51 -0.01
C SER A 509 -23.26 0.74 -0.54
N SER A 510 -22.77 1.93 -0.17
CA SER A 510 -23.27 3.20 -0.72
C SER A 510 -22.64 3.58 -2.06
N SER A 511 -21.58 2.88 -2.48
CA SER A 511 -20.87 3.06 -3.75
C SER A 511 -20.24 1.74 -4.18
N ALA A 512 -20.00 1.56 -5.48
CA ALA A 512 -19.22 0.44 -5.99
C ALA A 512 -17.74 0.51 -5.57
N LYS A 513 -17.25 1.66 -5.10
CA LYS A 513 -15.88 1.81 -4.59
C LYS A 513 -15.78 1.28 -3.17
N LEU A 514 -15.08 0.16 -3.00
CA LEU A 514 -14.79 -0.43 -1.70
C LEU A 514 -13.55 0.22 -1.09
N ILE A 515 -13.54 0.34 0.24
CA ILE A 515 -12.37 0.79 0.99
C ILE A 515 -11.21 -0.21 0.81
N GLN A 516 -9.98 0.30 0.83
CA GLN A 516 -8.78 -0.50 0.56
C GLN A 516 -8.27 -1.25 1.80
N THR A 517 -8.69 -0.82 2.99
CA THR A 517 -8.34 -1.40 4.29
C THR A 517 -9.57 -1.99 4.96
N ASN A 518 -9.38 -3.04 5.76
CA ASN A 518 -10.46 -3.68 6.51
C ASN A 518 -10.59 -3.02 7.88
N ASP A 519 -11.41 -1.97 7.94
CA ASP A 519 -11.58 -1.13 9.14
C ASP A 519 -11.95 -1.93 10.39
N ILE A 520 -12.68 -3.04 10.25
CA ILE A 520 -13.03 -3.91 11.39
C ILE A 520 -11.79 -4.59 11.99
N VAL A 521 -10.82 -5.00 11.16
CA VAL A 521 -9.55 -5.58 11.62
C VAL A 521 -8.73 -4.50 12.34
N VAL A 522 -8.68 -3.30 11.75
CA VAL A 522 -8.00 -2.13 12.35
C VAL A 522 -8.64 -1.74 13.69
N ASN A 523 -9.97 -1.74 13.76
CA ASN A 523 -10.73 -1.38 14.96
C ASN A 523 -10.54 -2.38 16.09
N GLY A 524 -10.44 -3.68 15.80
CA GLY A 524 -10.13 -4.71 16.79
C GLY A 524 -8.84 -4.41 17.56
N HIS A 525 -7.80 -3.96 16.88
CA HIS A 525 -6.53 -3.54 17.50
C HIS A 525 -6.64 -2.16 18.18
N ASN A 526 -7.27 -1.19 17.53
CA ASN A 526 -7.46 0.15 18.09
C ASN A 526 -8.28 0.16 19.39
N ASN A 527 -9.18 -0.80 19.58
CA ASN A 527 -9.94 -0.93 20.82
C ASN A 527 -9.04 -1.25 22.02
N ILE A 528 -8.00 -2.06 21.84
CA ILE A 528 -7.03 -2.37 22.90
C ILE A 528 -6.18 -1.13 23.23
N GLU A 529 -5.75 -0.37 22.21
CA GLU A 529 -5.03 0.91 22.43
C GLU A 529 -5.90 1.93 23.17
N ARG A 530 -7.16 2.10 22.74
CA ARG A 530 -8.11 2.99 23.42
C ARG A 530 -8.34 2.56 24.86
N PHE A 531 -8.41 1.25 25.12
CA PHE A 531 -8.51 0.71 26.47
C PHE A 531 -7.30 1.08 27.31
N LYS A 532 -6.07 0.87 26.81
CA LYS A 532 -4.83 1.24 27.49
C LYS A 532 -4.78 2.73 27.83
N LEU A 533 -5.04 3.59 26.84
CA LEU A 533 -5.08 5.05 27.05
C LEU A 533 -6.10 5.44 28.11
N LYS A 534 -7.29 4.84 28.08
CA LYS A 534 -8.35 5.16 29.03
C LYS A 534 -8.01 4.72 30.45
N VAL A 535 -7.40 3.54 30.62
CA VAL A 535 -6.90 3.06 31.92
C VAL A 535 -5.89 4.05 32.49
N LEU A 536 -4.89 4.46 31.71
CA LEU A 536 -3.86 5.40 32.16
C LEU A 536 -4.45 6.77 32.53
N GLN A 537 -5.38 7.29 31.72
CA GLN A 537 -6.07 8.55 32.01
C GLN A 537 -6.91 8.48 33.29
N LEU A 538 -7.59 7.36 33.53
CA LEU A 538 -8.39 7.16 34.74
C LEU A 538 -7.49 7.05 35.97
N LEU A 539 -6.40 6.27 35.90
CA LEU A 539 -5.43 6.17 37.00
C LEU A 539 -4.85 7.54 37.41
N ASP A 540 -4.58 8.42 36.45
CA ASP A 540 -4.04 9.75 36.69
C ASP A 540 -5.10 10.73 37.24
N LYS A 541 -6.27 10.80 36.60
CA LYS A 541 -7.23 11.90 36.85
C LYS A 541 -8.42 11.54 37.72
N LYS A 542 -8.88 10.29 37.66
CA LYS A 542 -10.12 9.79 38.30
C LYS A 542 -10.01 8.31 38.65
N PRO A 543 -9.07 7.92 39.53
CA PRO A 543 -8.81 6.52 39.83
C PRO A 543 -10.03 5.81 40.42
N GLU A 544 -10.94 6.57 41.05
CA GLU A 544 -12.19 6.07 41.63
C GLU A 544 -13.20 5.55 40.59
N ALA A 545 -13.05 5.90 39.31
CA ALA A 545 -13.93 5.43 38.23
C ALA A 545 -13.38 4.21 37.48
N LEU A 546 -12.18 3.73 37.85
CA LEU A 546 -11.49 2.67 37.11
C LEU A 546 -12.18 1.31 37.26
N ALA A 547 -12.64 0.96 38.46
CA ALA A 547 -13.33 -0.32 38.71
C ALA A 547 -14.58 -0.47 37.84
N ASP A 548 -15.41 0.59 37.78
CA ASP A 548 -16.61 0.62 36.94
C ASP A 548 -16.27 0.55 35.45
N TYR A 549 -15.19 1.22 35.02
CA TYR A 549 -14.73 1.14 33.63
C TYR A 549 -14.27 -0.27 33.24
N LEU A 550 -13.55 -0.98 34.12
CA LEU A 550 -13.05 -2.33 33.85
C LEU A 550 -14.19 -3.35 33.69
N ILE A 551 -15.28 -3.21 34.44
CA ILE A 551 -16.43 -4.13 34.40
C ILE A 551 -17.48 -3.77 33.35
N ALA A 552 -17.44 -2.54 32.83
CA ALA A 552 -18.35 -2.12 31.77
C ALA A 552 -18.24 -3.07 30.57
N LYS A 553 -19.39 -3.44 30.01
CA LYS A 553 -19.50 -4.47 28.97
C LYS A 553 -19.60 -3.84 27.58
N SER A 554 -18.95 -4.47 26.61
CA SER A 554 -19.13 -4.19 25.19
C SER A 554 -20.54 -4.60 24.73
N SER A 555 -20.87 -4.31 23.47
CA SER A 555 -22.15 -4.70 22.86
C SER A 555 -22.36 -6.23 22.82
N SER A 556 -21.28 -7.03 22.84
CA SER A 556 -21.33 -8.49 22.93
C SER A 556 -21.51 -9.02 24.36
N GLY A 557 -21.53 -8.12 25.36
CA GLY A 557 -21.58 -8.48 26.78
C GLY A 557 -20.22 -8.84 27.40
N THR A 558 -19.11 -8.67 26.67
CA THR A 558 -17.76 -8.92 27.19
C THR A 558 -17.27 -7.72 28.03
N PRO A 559 -16.76 -7.91 29.25
CA PRO A 559 -16.27 -6.80 30.08
C PRO A 559 -14.94 -6.24 29.56
N ASN A 560 -14.69 -4.94 29.77
CA ASN A 560 -13.48 -4.25 29.30
C ASN A 560 -12.18 -4.86 29.84
N TYR A 561 -12.18 -5.42 31.06
CA TYR A 561 -11.01 -6.10 31.62
C TYR A 561 -10.55 -7.32 30.80
N SER A 562 -11.35 -7.80 29.85
CA SER A 562 -10.91 -8.78 28.84
C SER A 562 -9.71 -8.31 28.02
N MET A 563 -9.49 -6.99 27.92
CA MET A 563 -8.38 -6.38 27.18
C MET A 563 -7.15 -6.11 28.06
N LEU A 564 -7.13 -6.61 29.31
CA LEU A 564 -5.96 -6.49 30.18
C LEU A 564 -4.75 -7.20 29.58
N SER A 565 -3.62 -6.51 29.65
CA SER A 565 -2.28 -6.96 29.28
C SER A 565 -1.30 -6.50 30.36
N LEU A 566 -0.06 -6.99 30.35
CA LEU A 566 0.93 -6.55 31.33
C LEU A 566 1.12 -5.02 31.35
N ASP A 567 1.00 -4.36 30.19
CA ASP A 567 1.07 -2.90 30.02
C ASP A 567 -0.04 -2.11 30.73
N THR A 568 -1.16 -2.76 31.05
CA THR A 568 -2.29 -2.15 31.76
C THR A 568 -2.40 -2.69 33.17
N GLN A 569 -2.08 -3.96 33.40
CA GLN A 569 -2.04 -4.56 34.73
C GLN A 569 -0.96 -3.93 35.60
N ASN A 570 0.27 -3.75 35.08
CA ASN A 570 1.36 -3.16 35.85
C ASN A 570 1.04 -1.74 36.36
N PRO A 571 0.61 -0.78 35.51
CA PRO A 571 0.24 0.55 35.99
C PRO A 571 -0.90 0.57 37.01
N ILE A 572 -1.83 -0.39 36.96
CA ILE A 572 -2.93 -0.48 37.93
C ILE A 572 -2.42 -1.06 39.25
N ALA A 573 -1.78 -2.23 39.20
CA ALA A 573 -1.33 -3.00 40.35
C ALA A 573 -0.33 -2.20 41.18
N PHE A 574 0.67 -1.62 40.52
CA PHE A 574 1.72 -0.84 41.18
C PHE A 574 1.35 0.64 41.32
N SER A 575 0.07 1.01 41.22
CA SER A 575 -0.37 2.38 41.50
C SER A 575 -0.47 2.64 42.99
N ARG A 576 -0.13 3.86 43.43
CA ARG A 576 -0.49 4.36 44.78
C ARG A 576 -2.00 4.28 45.07
N HIS A 577 -2.83 4.21 44.03
CA HIS A 577 -4.29 4.14 44.13
C HIS A 577 -4.83 2.70 44.21
N TRP A 578 -3.99 1.67 44.10
CA TRP A 578 -4.41 0.26 44.13
C TRP A 578 -5.29 -0.12 45.34
N PRO A 579 -4.96 0.23 46.60
CA PRO A 579 -5.79 -0.13 47.75
C PRO A 579 -7.23 0.41 47.66
N MET A 580 -7.38 1.61 47.09
CA MET A 580 -8.69 2.21 46.85
C MET A 580 -9.45 1.46 45.76
N ILE A 581 -8.79 1.18 44.63
CA ILE A 581 -9.38 0.45 43.49
C ILE A 581 -9.81 -0.96 43.94
N GLU A 582 -8.97 -1.65 44.70
CA GLU A 582 -9.27 -2.97 45.26
C GLU A 582 -10.51 -2.92 46.17
N ASN A 583 -10.59 -1.93 47.07
CA ASN A 583 -11.77 -1.76 47.93
C ASN A 583 -13.04 -1.47 47.13
N GLN A 584 -12.96 -0.69 46.06
CA GLN A 584 -14.10 -0.45 45.17
C GLN A 584 -14.56 -1.73 44.47
N ILE A 585 -13.63 -2.56 43.97
CA ILE A 585 -13.97 -3.87 43.38
C ILE A 585 -14.65 -4.76 44.42
N LYS A 586 -14.13 -4.81 45.67
CA LYS A 586 -14.71 -5.61 46.76
C LYS A 586 -16.12 -5.15 47.14
N THR A 587 -16.33 -3.84 47.24
CA THR A 587 -17.58 -3.24 47.74
C THR A 587 -18.64 -3.02 46.66
N SER A 588 -18.28 -3.07 45.36
CA SER A 588 -19.24 -2.86 44.27
C SER A 588 -20.36 -3.91 44.26
N GLU A 589 -21.60 -3.47 44.28
CA GLU A 589 -22.79 -4.35 44.16
C GLU A 589 -23.04 -4.79 42.71
N ASN A 590 -22.41 -4.12 41.74
CA ASN A 590 -22.57 -4.37 40.31
C ASN A 590 -21.68 -5.51 39.77
N ILE A 591 -20.83 -6.10 40.62
CA ILE A 591 -19.87 -7.15 40.26
C ILE A 591 -20.24 -8.44 40.97
N SER A 592 -20.34 -9.56 40.25
CA SER A 592 -20.56 -10.86 40.89
C SER A 592 -19.35 -11.28 41.73
N GLN A 593 -19.56 -12.03 42.83
CA GLN A 593 -18.45 -12.46 43.69
C GLN A 593 -17.35 -13.24 42.94
N PRO A 594 -17.66 -14.12 41.97
CA PRO A 594 -16.63 -14.77 41.15
C PRO A 594 -15.81 -13.77 40.32
N GLU A 595 -16.46 -12.78 39.70
CA GLU A 595 -15.78 -11.72 38.93
C GLU A 595 -14.92 -10.82 39.81
N LYS A 596 -15.36 -10.50 41.05
CA LYS A 596 -14.56 -9.76 42.03
C LYS A 596 -13.26 -10.47 42.36
N ASN A 597 -13.36 -11.74 42.75
CA ASN A 597 -12.19 -12.55 43.12
C ASN A 597 -11.21 -12.65 41.96
N TYR A 598 -11.73 -12.82 40.76
CA TYR A 598 -10.95 -12.94 39.55
C TYR A 598 -10.26 -11.63 39.14
N LEU A 599 -10.96 -10.50 39.16
CA LEU A 599 -10.40 -9.20 38.83
C LEU A 599 -9.32 -8.77 39.83
N ILE A 600 -9.53 -9.03 41.12
CA ILE A 600 -8.52 -8.82 42.16
C ILE A 600 -7.31 -9.71 41.91
N ARG A 601 -7.50 -10.99 41.57
CA ARG A 601 -6.39 -11.89 41.24
C ARG A 601 -5.51 -11.33 40.11
N LEU A 602 -6.13 -10.84 39.03
CA LEU A 602 -5.43 -10.29 37.87
C LEU A 602 -4.69 -8.97 38.10
N LEU A 603 -5.03 -8.24 39.17
CA LEU A 603 -4.53 -6.88 39.41
C LEU A 603 -3.78 -6.75 40.75
N ASP A 604 -3.78 -7.79 41.60
CA ASP A 604 -2.99 -7.81 42.83
C ASP A 604 -1.48 -7.83 42.48
N PRO A 605 -0.70 -6.87 43.00
CA PRO A 605 0.76 -6.82 42.83
C PRO A 605 1.47 -8.15 43.07
N LYS A 606 0.95 -8.99 43.98
CA LYS A 606 1.52 -10.32 44.31
C LYS A 606 1.38 -11.33 43.17
N ASN A 607 0.41 -11.13 42.28
CA ASN A 607 0.03 -12.07 41.24
C ASN A 607 0.37 -11.56 39.84
N VAL A 608 0.40 -10.23 39.60
CA VAL A 608 0.57 -9.68 38.24
C VAL A 608 1.81 -10.21 37.53
N THR A 609 2.97 -10.23 38.19
CA THR A 609 4.24 -10.72 37.58
C THR A 609 4.40 -12.24 37.62
N LYS A 610 3.68 -12.94 38.49
CA LYS A 610 3.67 -14.41 38.58
C LYS A 610 2.71 -15.04 37.55
N GLU A 611 1.56 -14.41 37.37
CA GLU A 611 0.50 -14.87 36.48
C GLU A 611 0.71 -14.37 35.05
N ASN A 612 1.23 -13.15 34.83
CA ASN A 612 1.39 -12.62 33.48
C ASN A 612 2.83 -12.16 33.17
N ASN A 613 3.56 -13.00 32.42
CA ASN A 613 4.89 -12.67 31.88
C ASN A 613 4.81 -12.17 30.43
N ILE A 614 3.64 -11.77 29.92
CA ILE A 614 3.45 -11.50 28.50
C ILE A 614 3.05 -10.04 28.28
N VAL A 615 3.97 -9.26 27.70
CA VAL A 615 3.64 -7.95 27.15
C VAL A 615 2.99 -8.18 25.80
N ILE A 616 1.78 -7.67 25.61
CA ILE A 616 1.14 -7.74 24.29
C ILE A 616 1.51 -6.48 23.53
N THR A 617 2.38 -6.64 22.54
CA THR A 617 2.77 -5.60 21.60
C THR A 617 2.34 -6.04 20.21
N TRP A 618 1.38 -5.35 19.61
CA TRP A 618 1.19 -5.44 18.17
C TRP A 618 2.07 -4.39 17.50
N GLU A 619 2.70 -4.76 16.38
CA GLU A 619 3.18 -3.73 15.46
C GLU A 619 1.94 -3.13 14.80
N LYS A 620 1.81 -1.79 14.85
CA LYS A 620 0.89 -1.11 13.96
C LYS A 620 1.32 -1.43 12.52
N HIS A 621 0.40 -2.07 11.81
CA HIS A 621 0.47 -2.47 10.41
C HIS A 621 1.34 -3.70 10.13
N SER A 622 0.80 -4.58 9.28
CA SER A 622 1.56 -5.60 8.59
C SER A 622 2.86 -4.98 8.05
N LYS A 623 3.96 -5.73 8.02
CA LYS A 623 5.33 -5.27 7.70
C LYS A 623 5.53 -4.41 6.43
N LYS A 624 4.48 -4.11 5.66
CA LYS A 624 4.50 -3.25 4.49
C LYS A 624 3.26 -2.35 4.51
N SER A 625 3.46 -1.04 4.62
CA SER A 625 2.43 -0.04 4.32
C SER A 625 1.91 -0.21 2.89
N LEU A 626 0.73 0.33 2.55
CA LEU A 626 0.27 0.40 1.16
C LEU A 626 1.33 1.03 0.24
N LEU A 627 2.05 2.03 0.75
CA LEU A 627 3.21 2.63 0.08
C LEU A 627 4.31 1.59 -0.18
N ASP A 628 4.64 0.73 0.78
CA ASP A 628 5.65 -0.33 0.61
C ASP A 628 5.23 -1.42 -0.37
N ILE A 629 3.94 -1.74 -0.40
CA ILE A 629 3.36 -2.70 -1.35
C ILE A 629 3.42 -2.11 -2.77
N GLU A 630 2.99 -0.87 -2.96
CA GLU A 630 2.99 -0.22 -4.27
C GLU A 630 4.42 0.07 -4.76
N LEU A 631 5.32 0.56 -3.90
CA LEU A 631 6.74 0.69 -4.24
C LEU A 631 7.38 -0.65 -4.59
N GLY A 632 7.00 -1.72 -3.88
CA GLY A 632 7.43 -3.08 -4.16
C GLY A 632 6.98 -3.56 -5.54
N LYS A 633 5.72 -3.30 -5.91
CA LYS A 633 5.17 -3.60 -7.24
C LYS A 633 5.89 -2.82 -8.34
N ILE A 634 6.11 -1.52 -8.13
CA ILE A 634 6.80 -0.65 -9.11
C ILE A 634 8.24 -1.14 -9.34
N ALA A 635 8.98 -1.42 -8.28
CA ALA A 635 10.35 -1.92 -8.37
C ALA A 635 10.41 -3.25 -9.12
N GLN A 636 9.51 -4.19 -8.78
CA GLN A 636 9.44 -5.48 -9.48
C GLN A 636 9.06 -5.29 -10.95
N GLY A 637 8.07 -4.44 -11.26
CA GLY A 637 7.68 -4.13 -12.63
C GLY A 637 8.82 -3.55 -13.49
N MET A 638 9.71 -2.76 -12.90
CA MET A 638 10.93 -2.27 -13.58
C MET A 638 11.88 -3.40 -13.94
N GLU A 639 12.14 -4.33 -13.02
CA GLU A 639 12.97 -5.53 -13.27
C GLU A 639 12.35 -6.44 -14.33
N ASP A 640 11.05 -6.67 -14.25
CA ASP A 640 10.33 -7.53 -15.18
C ASP A 640 10.32 -6.90 -16.58
N THR A 641 10.18 -5.57 -16.66
CA THR A 641 10.30 -4.83 -17.92
C THR A 641 11.68 -4.99 -18.53
N VAL A 642 12.76 -4.86 -17.74
CA VAL A 642 14.13 -5.06 -18.22
C VAL A 642 14.35 -6.51 -18.66
N THR A 643 13.84 -7.47 -17.89
CA THR A 643 13.94 -8.90 -18.18
C THR A 643 13.22 -9.24 -19.49
N LYS A 644 11.94 -8.85 -19.64
CA LYS A 644 11.13 -9.02 -20.87
C LYS A 644 11.76 -8.30 -22.07
N TYR A 645 12.35 -7.14 -21.85
CA TYR A 645 13.04 -6.39 -22.92
C TYR A 645 14.31 -7.12 -23.39
N ASN A 646 15.05 -7.74 -22.46
CA ASN A 646 16.28 -8.49 -22.74
C ASN A 646 16.03 -9.93 -23.24
N SER A 647 14.88 -10.53 -22.91
CA SER A 647 14.53 -11.94 -23.20
C SER A 647 13.78 -12.17 -24.52
N ARG A 648 13.53 -11.13 -25.34
CA ARG A 648 12.97 -11.22 -26.72
C ARG A 648 13.91 -11.94 -27.72
N LYS A 649 14.46 -13.08 -27.35
CA LYS A 649 15.38 -13.91 -28.15
C LYS A 649 14.68 -14.94 -29.04
N ASP A 650 13.44 -15.38 -28.73
CA ASP A 650 12.88 -16.58 -29.36
C ASP A 650 11.69 -16.39 -30.34
N GLU A 651 11.14 -15.17 -30.49
CA GLU A 651 10.08 -14.95 -31.49
C GLU A 651 10.65 -14.41 -32.82
N SER A 652 11.04 -15.33 -33.70
CA SER A 652 11.14 -15.21 -35.18
C SER A 652 11.66 -13.90 -35.84
N ARG A 653 12.45 -13.08 -35.14
CA ARG A 653 13.17 -11.90 -35.70
C ARG A 653 14.63 -11.80 -35.24
N GLY A 654 15.22 -12.93 -34.81
CA GLY A 654 16.47 -12.99 -34.04
C GLY A 654 17.78 -12.54 -34.72
N TYR A 655 17.88 -12.39 -36.04
CA TYR A 655 19.20 -12.15 -36.68
C TYR A 655 19.54 -10.67 -36.96
N ARG A 656 18.56 -9.78 -37.18
CA ARG A 656 18.81 -8.34 -37.40
C ARG A 656 18.87 -7.53 -36.10
N PHE A 657 18.15 -7.96 -35.07
CA PHE A 657 18.09 -7.29 -33.77
C PHE A 657 19.40 -7.47 -32.97
N LEU A 658 20.05 -8.63 -33.08
CA LEU A 658 21.32 -8.93 -32.41
C LEU A 658 22.50 -8.06 -32.90
N LYS A 659 22.49 -7.68 -34.19
CA LYS A 659 23.53 -6.83 -34.80
C LYS A 659 23.36 -5.35 -34.40
N TRP A 660 22.13 -4.92 -34.15
CA TRP A 660 21.79 -3.57 -33.66
C TRP A 660 22.02 -3.42 -32.15
N PHE A 661 21.71 -4.46 -31.36
CA PHE A 661 21.86 -4.45 -29.89
C PHE A 661 23.33 -4.45 -29.42
N LYS A 662 24.24 -5.15 -30.13
CA LYS A 662 25.68 -5.10 -29.82
C LYS A 662 26.33 -3.72 -30.06
N GLN A 663 25.62 -2.78 -30.70
CA GLN A 663 26.15 -1.47 -31.09
C GLN A 663 25.51 -0.27 -30.36
N ASN A 664 24.43 -0.47 -29.57
CA ASN A 664 23.67 0.64 -28.97
C ASN A 664 23.86 0.73 -27.45
N THR A 665 24.96 1.34 -27.03
CA THR A 665 25.35 1.55 -25.61
C THR A 665 24.30 2.31 -24.79
N SER A 666 23.56 3.23 -25.42
CA SER A 666 22.52 4.03 -24.76
C SER A 666 21.36 3.18 -24.23
N ARG A 667 20.91 2.17 -24.99
CA ARG A 667 19.78 1.30 -24.59
C ARG A 667 20.14 0.37 -23.43
N LYS A 668 21.40 -0.08 -23.38
CA LYS A 668 21.92 -0.87 -22.27
C LYS A 668 21.98 -0.04 -20.99
N GLN A 669 22.48 1.20 -21.08
CA GLN A 669 22.54 2.12 -19.95
C GLN A 669 21.14 2.44 -19.38
N GLN A 670 20.13 2.61 -20.23
CA GLN A 670 18.75 2.86 -19.79
C GLN A 670 18.14 1.68 -19.01
N CYS A 671 18.42 0.43 -19.44
CA CYS A 671 18.00 -0.75 -18.69
C CYS A 671 18.76 -0.88 -17.35
N GLU A 672 20.05 -0.55 -17.33
CA GLU A 672 20.84 -0.52 -16.09
C GLU A 672 20.33 0.55 -15.11
N ASP A 673 19.93 1.72 -15.62
CA ASP A 673 19.33 2.79 -14.81
C ASP A 673 17.99 2.36 -14.19
N LEU A 674 17.14 1.60 -14.92
CA LEU A 674 15.90 1.02 -14.37
C LEU A 674 16.17 -0.01 -13.26
N LEU A 675 17.13 -0.91 -13.47
CA LEU A 675 17.52 -1.88 -12.44
C LEU A 675 18.10 -1.20 -11.20
N LYS A 676 18.83 -0.09 -11.39
CA LYS A 676 19.35 0.72 -10.30
C LYS A 676 18.23 1.35 -9.49
N ILE A 677 17.21 1.92 -10.14
CA ILE A 677 16.03 2.46 -9.46
C ILE A 677 15.32 1.34 -8.66
N SER A 678 15.06 0.18 -9.28
CA SER A 678 14.45 -0.95 -8.58
C SER A 678 15.25 -1.36 -7.33
N THR A 679 16.57 -1.47 -7.47
CA THR A 679 17.46 -1.85 -6.37
C THR A 679 17.44 -0.82 -5.25
N GLU A 680 17.46 0.48 -5.59
CA GLU A 680 17.34 1.56 -4.61
C GLU A 680 15.99 1.50 -3.87
N ILE A 681 14.88 1.30 -4.58
CA ILE A 681 13.56 1.14 -3.97
C ILE A 681 13.51 -0.10 -3.07
N LYS A 682 13.98 -1.26 -3.52
CA LYS A 682 14.02 -2.48 -2.70
C LYS A 682 14.89 -2.33 -1.45
N LYS A 683 15.98 -1.57 -1.54
CA LYS A 683 16.82 -1.22 -0.38
C LYS A 683 16.07 -0.33 0.61
N LEU A 684 15.28 0.64 0.13
CA LEU A 684 14.42 1.46 0.98
C LEU A 684 13.38 0.61 1.71
N LEU A 685 12.72 -0.29 0.99
CA LEU A 685 11.74 -1.24 1.54
C LEU A 685 12.32 -2.24 2.56
N SER A 686 13.64 -2.34 2.66
CA SER A 686 14.34 -3.24 3.58
C SER A 686 14.77 -2.56 4.88
N ASN A 687 14.63 -1.23 4.99
CA ASN A 687 15.14 -0.44 6.11
C ASN A 687 14.01 -0.03 7.07
N LYS A 688 14.11 -0.37 8.35
CA LYS A 688 13.00 -0.28 9.33
C LYS A 688 12.77 1.11 9.94
N GLU A 689 13.67 2.07 9.71
CA GLU A 689 13.69 3.38 10.41
C GLU A 689 13.66 4.60 9.47
N ILE A 690 13.17 4.45 8.24
CA ILE A 690 13.19 5.54 7.24
C ILE A 690 12.06 6.55 7.48
N SER A 691 12.39 7.85 7.39
CA SER A 691 11.43 8.95 7.48
C SER A 691 10.65 9.20 6.18
N LYS A 692 9.49 9.84 6.27
CA LYS A 692 8.66 10.21 5.10
C LYS A 692 9.42 11.10 4.11
N GLU A 693 10.22 12.03 4.63
CA GLU A 693 11.02 12.97 3.85
C GLU A 693 12.08 12.25 3.02
N GLU A 694 12.73 11.23 3.59
CA GLU A 694 13.73 10.41 2.89
C GLU A 694 13.11 9.53 1.80
N ILE A 695 11.90 8.99 2.02
CA ILE A 695 11.17 8.24 0.99
C ILE A 695 10.82 9.15 -0.19
N LEU A 696 10.27 10.33 0.10
CA LEU A 696 9.90 11.31 -0.93
C LEU A 696 11.12 11.78 -1.73
N GLU A 697 12.25 12.06 -1.07
CA GLU A 697 13.49 12.45 -1.74
C GLU A 697 13.93 11.37 -2.76
N LYS A 698 13.86 10.10 -2.37
CA LYS A 698 14.26 8.99 -3.24
C LYS A 698 13.28 8.77 -4.38
N ILE A 699 11.98 8.86 -4.13
CA ILE A 699 10.94 8.78 -5.17
C ILE A 699 11.14 9.90 -6.19
N VAL A 700 11.33 11.14 -5.75
CA VAL A 700 11.60 12.29 -6.63
C VAL A 700 12.88 12.07 -7.45
N LYS A 701 13.93 11.52 -6.84
CA LYS A 701 15.17 11.17 -7.57
C LYS A 701 14.93 10.08 -8.62
N SER A 702 14.10 9.08 -8.33
CA SER A 702 13.70 8.05 -9.29
C SER A 702 12.89 8.65 -10.44
N ILE A 703 11.91 9.52 -10.16
CA ILE A 703 11.11 10.27 -11.16
C ILE A 703 12.04 11.05 -12.10
N ASN A 704 12.98 11.84 -11.55
CA ASN A 704 13.95 12.60 -12.33
C ASN A 704 14.80 11.72 -13.25
N THR A 705 15.15 10.52 -12.79
CA THR A 705 15.92 9.56 -13.59
C THR A 705 15.06 8.97 -14.71
N LEU A 706 13.80 8.62 -14.44
CA LEU A 706 12.85 8.16 -15.45
C LEU A 706 12.57 9.24 -16.49
N ASP A 707 12.45 10.50 -16.09
CA ASP A 707 12.31 11.65 -16.99
C ASP A 707 13.51 11.83 -17.91
N ARG A 708 14.72 11.68 -17.38
CA ARG A 708 15.95 11.72 -18.19
C ARG A 708 15.94 10.61 -19.23
N ILE A 709 15.51 9.40 -18.86
CA ILE A 709 15.39 8.27 -19.80
C ILE A 709 14.30 8.57 -20.84
N ASP A 710 13.11 9.02 -20.43
CA ASP A 710 12.02 9.36 -21.37
C ASP A 710 12.44 10.45 -22.37
N LYS A 711 13.14 11.50 -21.91
CA LYS A 711 13.70 12.55 -22.78
C LYS A 711 14.75 11.99 -23.74
N ALA A 712 15.64 11.13 -23.27
CA ALA A 712 16.64 10.49 -24.13
C ALA A 712 15.98 9.63 -25.22
N ILE A 713 14.92 8.88 -24.88
CA ILE A 713 14.19 8.06 -25.86
C ILE A 713 13.36 8.94 -26.81
N SER A 714 12.80 10.04 -26.32
CA SER A 714 12.07 11.01 -27.15
C SER A 714 12.98 11.70 -28.18
N GLY A 715 14.28 11.82 -27.88
CA GLY A 715 15.30 12.28 -28.81
C GLY A 715 15.71 11.25 -29.88
N GLU A 716 15.28 9.99 -29.76
CA GLU A 716 15.56 8.95 -30.75
C GLU A 716 14.48 8.93 -31.85
N ARG A 717 14.92 8.85 -33.11
CA ARG A 717 14.05 8.87 -34.29
C ARG A 717 13.29 7.54 -34.45
N ASN A 718 12.13 7.39 -33.81
CA ASN A 718 11.33 6.16 -33.81
C ASN A 718 9.94 6.34 -34.46
N TRP A 719 9.59 5.46 -35.42
CA TRP A 719 8.29 5.44 -36.13
C TRP A 719 7.14 4.89 -35.25
N MET A 720 7.46 4.18 -34.15
CA MET A 720 6.51 3.79 -33.11
C MET A 720 7.03 4.24 -31.74
N LYS A 721 6.13 4.57 -30.80
CA LYS A 721 6.52 4.81 -29.40
C LYS A 721 7.24 3.55 -28.90
N SER A 722 8.43 3.72 -28.33
CA SER A 722 9.19 2.59 -27.78
C SER A 722 8.40 1.96 -26.63
N GLY A 723 8.18 0.64 -26.66
CA GLY A 723 7.49 -0.06 -25.56
C GLY A 723 8.17 0.17 -24.20
N LEU A 724 9.49 0.39 -24.20
CA LEU A 724 10.25 0.76 -23.02
C LEU A 724 9.89 2.17 -22.52
N GLN A 725 9.77 3.14 -23.43
CA GLN A 725 9.37 4.52 -23.11
C GLN A 725 7.98 4.58 -22.46
N MET A 726 7.08 3.74 -22.93
CA MET A 726 5.72 3.67 -22.39
C MET A 726 5.72 3.13 -20.96
N LYS A 727 6.45 2.02 -20.70
CA LYS A 727 6.61 1.47 -19.34
C LYS A 727 7.31 2.46 -18.40
N ILE A 728 8.31 3.20 -18.89
CA ILE A 728 8.97 4.27 -18.12
C ILE A 728 7.98 5.34 -17.68
N ARG A 729 7.10 5.80 -18.59
CA ARG A 729 6.06 6.78 -18.27
C ARG A 729 5.03 6.25 -17.29
N THR A 730 4.66 4.98 -17.40
CA THR A 730 3.79 4.30 -16.41
C THR A 730 4.44 4.32 -15.04
N PHE A 731 5.68 3.83 -14.90
CA PHE A 731 6.39 3.86 -13.62
C PHE A 731 6.56 5.26 -13.06
N ARG A 732 6.82 6.25 -13.92
CA ARG A 732 6.92 7.65 -13.50
C ARG A 732 5.58 8.15 -12.93
N THR A 733 4.49 7.90 -13.65
CA THR A 733 3.14 8.31 -13.23
C THR A 733 2.75 7.62 -11.93
N ASP A 734 3.06 6.33 -11.77
CA ASP A 734 2.81 5.59 -10.53
C ASP A 734 3.61 6.19 -9.37
N LEU A 735 4.88 6.54 -9.56
CA LEU A 735 5.71 7.20 -8.55
C LEU A 735 5.24 8.63 -8.23
N GLU A 736 4.84 9.43 -9.23
CA GLU A 736 4.28 10.78 -9.05
C GLU A 736 2.97 10.72 -8.23
N ARG A 737 2.12 9.74 -8.52
CA ARG A 737 0.85 9.54 -7.79
C ARG A 737 1.10 9.14 -6.33
N LEU A 738 2.17 8.40 -6.04
CA LEU A 738 2.58 8.10 -4.66
C LEU A 738 3.02 9.36 -3.90
N CYS A 739 3.62 10.35 -4.58
CA CYS A 739 3.94 11.65 -3.99
C CYS A 739 2.68 12.49 -3.67
N ASP A 740 1.65 12.41 -4.52
CA ASP A 740 0.42 13.22 -4.40
C ASP A 740 -0.68 12.57 -3.56
N SER A 741 -0.60 11.26 -3.34
CA SER A 741 -1.67 10.53 -2.66
C SER A 741 -1.77 10.86 -1.16
N LYS A 742 -3.01 11.02 -0.67
CA LYS A 742 -3.35 10.82 0.75
C LYS A 742 -3.27 9.33 1.15
N LEU A 743 -2.40 8.52 0.52
CA LEU A 743 -2.14 7.16 1.00
C LEU A 743 -1.65 7.31 2.44
N ASN A 744 -2.38 6.71 3.35
CA ASN A 744 -2.20 6.86 4.78
C ASN A 744 -0.74 6.57 5.17
N PHE A 745 0.03 7.64 5.40
CA PHE A 745 0.97 7.68 6.52
C PHE A 745 0.14 7.82 7.80
N GLU A 746 -0.76 6.86 8.07
CA GLU A 746 -1.54 6.80 9.31
C GLU A 746 -1.24 5.50 10.08
N SER A 747 0.02 5.08 10.07
CA SER A 747 0.62 4.91 11.40
C SER A 747 0.95 6.33 11.83
N ASP A 748 0.56 6.77 13.03
CA ASP A 748 1.43 7.60 13.88
C ASP A 748 0.80 8.75 14.66
N LYS A 749 -0.45 9.18 14.52
CA LYS A 749 -0.82 10.37 15.32
C LYS A 749 -0.78 10.14 16.84
N ILE A 750 -1.15 8.94 17.28
CA ILE A 750 -1.11 8.54 18.70
C ILE A 750 0.21 7.83 19.04
N GLN A 751 0.74 6.99 18.13
CA GLN A 751 2.01 6.29 18.36
C GLN A 751 3.21 7.24 18.24
N ASN A 752 3.26 8.18 17.29
CA ASN A 752 4.32 9.18 17.27
C ASN A 752 4.15 10.19 18.39
N GLU A 753 2.95 10.52 18.88
CA GLU A 753 2.89 11.34 20.09
C GLU A 753 3.47 10.59 21.31
N ILE A 754 3.14 9.30 21.49
CA ILE A 754 3.66 8.48 22.59
C ILE A 754 5.16 8.16 22.42
N SER A 755 5.57 7.67 21.26
CA SER A 755 6.96 7.34 20.92
C SER A 755 7.85 8.57 20.84
N LYS A 756 7.37 9.72 20.38
CA LYS A 756 8.21 10.94 20.35
C LYS A 756 8.41 11.50 21.75
N VAL A 757 7.42 11.39 22.64
CA VAL A 757 7.61 11.74 24.07
C VAL A 757 8.51 10.73 24.78
N HIS A 758 8.26 9.42 24.63
CA HIS A 758 9.06 8.35 25.25
C HIS A 758 10.50 8.29 24.71
N ASN A 759 10.71 8.33 23.39
CA ASN A 759 12.04 8.27 22.80
C ASN A 759 12.85 9.55 23.09
N THR A 760 12.20 10.72 23.17
CA THR A 760 12.90 11.96 23.58
C THR A 760 13.33 11.91 25.05
N GLN A 761 12.50 11.34 25.94
CA GLN A 761 12.84 11.11 27.35
C GLN A 761 13.97 10.07 27.51
N LEU A 762 13.85 8.91 26.86
CA LEU A 762 14.82 7.81 26.91
C LEU A 762 16.17 8.19 26.28
N ALA A 763 16.18 9.01 25.22
CA ALA A 763 17.41 9.51 24.59
C ALA A 763 18.27 10.36 25.53
N GLN A 764 17.71 10.87 26.63
CA GLN A 764 18.50 11.58 27.63
C GLN A 764 19.41 10.65 28.44
N ILE A 765 19.15 9.33 28.46
CA ILE A 765 20.01 8.33 29.09
C ILE A 765 21.12 8.00 28.11
N ASN A 766 22.35 8.48 28.35
CA ASN A 766 23.48 8.29 27.45
C ASN A 766 23.99 6.84 27.37
N ASN A 767 23.72 6.02 28.39
CA ASN A 767 24.15 4.62 28.45
C ASN A 767 23.09 3.71 27.79
N GLU A 768 23.48 3.01 26.73
CA GLU A 768 22.56 2.18 25.92
C GLU A 768 21.99 0.99 26.70
N GLU A 769 22.77 0.33 27.56
CA GLU A 769 22.30 -0.79 28.38
C GLU A 769 21.23 -0.34 29.37
N ILE A 770 21.45 0.80 30.04
CA ILE A 770 20.47 1.39 30.95
C ILE A 770 19.23 1.83 30.18
N ARG A 771 19.40 2.40 28.98
CA ARG A 771 18.30 2.82 28.12
C ARG A 771 17.40 1.64 27.74
N GLU A 772 17.98 0.51 27.34
CA GLU A 772 17.22 -0.70 27.02
C GLU A 772 16.54 -1.30 28.27
N ILE A 773 17.18 -1.25 29.45
CA ILE A 773 16.53 -1.67 30.71
C ILE A 773 15.31 -0.78 31.01
N VAL A 774 15.46 0.54 30.94
CA VAL A 774 14.40 1.49 31.31
C VAL A 774 13.27 1.51 30.29
N LYS A 775 13.56 1.28 29.01
CA LYS A 775 12.57 1.15 27.93
C LYS A 775 11.52 0.08 28.23
N ASP A 776 11.93 -1.00 28.88
CA ASP A 776 11.06 -2.13 29.25
C ASP A 776 10.36 -1.95 30.62
N LEU A 777 10.60 -0.83 31.32
CA LEU A 777 9.95 -0.50 32.60
C LEU A 777 8.60 0.23 32.43
N PRO A 778 7.74 0.21 33.47
CA PRO A 778 6.46 0.92 33.44
C PRO A 778 6.60 2.42 33.12
N VAL A 779 5.59 3.00 32.47
CA VAL A 779 5.61 4.39 31.94
C VAL A 779 5.99 5.46 32.98
N TYR A 780 5.68 5.26 34.27
CA TYR A 780 6.06 6.24 35.30
C TYR A 780 7.60 6.33 35.52
N CYS A 781 8.35 5.33 35.08
CA CYS A 781 9.81 5.32 35.03
C CYS A 781 10.38 6.20 33.89
N HIS A 782 9.53 6.74 33.01
CA HIS A 782 9.91 7.61 31.89
C HIS A 782 9.63 9.09 32.16
N THR A 783 9.40 9.45 33.43
CA THR A 783 9.27 10.85 33.87
C THR A 783 10.65 11.49 34.03
N ASP A 784 10.75 12.82 33.95
CA ASP A 784 12.04 13.53 34.10
C ASP A 784 12.76 13.16 35.41
N SER A 785 12.03 13.04 36.52
CA SER A 785 12.60 12.64 37.81
C SER A 785 13.14 11.21 37.80
N ALA A 786 12.40 10.27 37.20
CA ALA A 786 12.83 8.88 37.10
C ALA A 786 14.02 8.73 36.14
N ILE A 787 13.96 9.37 34.97
CA ILE A 787 15.05 9.40 33.98
C ILE A 787 16.31 10.00 34.59
N ASN A 788 16.19 11.09 35.36
CA ASN A 788 17.34 11.67 36.07
C ASN A 788 17.89 10.75 37.15
N PHE A 789 17.05 9.97 37.84
CA PHE A 789 17.52 8.94 38.77
C PHE A 789 18.28 7.81 38.04
N PHE A 790 17.73 7.26 36.96
CA PHE A 790 18.37 6.18 36.19
C PHE A 790 19.71 6.58 35.58
N LYS A 791 19.88 7.86 35.19
CA LYS A 791 21.18 8.40 34.74
C LYS A 791 22.27 8.30 35.81
N THR A 792 21.91 8.20 37.09
CA THR A 792 22.88 8.08 38.20
C THR A 792 23.29 6.64 38.50
N LEU A 793 22.68 5.65 37.86
CA LEU A 793 22.91 4.23 38.12
C LEU A 793 23.98 3.64 37.19
N SER A 794 24.67 2.60 37.65
CA SER A 794 25.37 1.66 36.76
C SER A 794 24.38 0.67 36.13
N PRO A 795 24.73 -0.05 35.04
CA PRO A 795 23.87 -1.08 34.47
C PRO A 795 23.43 -2.14 35.48
N GLN A 796 24.33 -2.58 36.36
CA GLN A 796 24.05 -3.57 37.41
C GLN A 796 23.09 -3.04 38.48
N GLU A 797 23.25 -1.76 38.86
CA GLU A 797 22.31 -1.08 39.77
C GLU A 797 20.95 -0.89 39.10
N ALA A 798 20.91 -0.50 37.83
CA ALA A 798 19.68 -0.33 37.05
C ALA A 798 18.91 -1.65 36.92
N VAL A 799 19.59 -2.78 36.72
CA VAL A 799 18.98 -4.11 36.74
C VAL A 799 18.37 -4.42 38.12
N LYS A 800 19.07 -4.16 39.22
CA LYS A 800 18.53 -4.38 40.58
C LYS A 800 17.30 -3.51 40.86
N VAL A 801 17.37 -2.23 40.48
CA VAL A 801 16.26 -1.28 40.60
C VAL A 801 15.09 -1.71 39.71
N ALA A 802 15.33 -2.20 38.49
CA ALA A 802 14.30 -2.75 37.61
C ALA A 802 13.61 -3.96 38.24
N SER A 803 14.37 -4.91 38.79
CA SER A 803 13.82 -6.06 39.53
C SER A 803 13.02 -5.63 40.75
N TYR A 804 13.46 -4.61 41.48
CA TYR A 804 12.70 -4.02 42.58
C TYR A 804 11.39 -3.39 42.11
N ILE A 805 11.42 -2.60 41.03
CA ILE A 805 10.25 -1.95 40.43
C ILE A 805 9.21 -2.97 39.95
N ASN A 806 9.66 -4.12 39.46
CA ASN A 806 8.79 -5.22 39.06
C ASN A 806 8.12 -5.93 40.25
N LEU A 807 8.58 -5.70 41.48
CA LEU A 807 8.05 -6.31 42.70
C LEU A 807 7.35 -5.29 43.61
N HIS A 808 7.71 -4.02 43.51
CA HIS A 808 7.27 -2.96 44.39
C HIS A 808 7.27 -1.59 43.68
N TYR A 809 6.23 -0.78 43.91
CA TYR A 809 6.17 0.57 43.37
C TYR A 809 7.28 1.45 43.96
N LEU A 810 7.98 2.19 43.10
CA LEU A 810 9.05 3.11 43.50
C LEU A 810 8.66 4.53 43.13
N ASP A 811 8.59 5.41 44.13
CA ASP A 811 8.31 6.83 43.92
C ASP A 811 9.62 7.59 43.63
N PHE A 812 9.74 8.14 42.43
CA PHE A 812 10.91 8.91 41.97
C PHE A 812 10.87 10.39 42.36
N ASN A 813 10.04 10.79 43.32
CA ASN A 813 10.04 12.14 43.88
C ASN A 813 11.40 12.53 44.49
N GLY A 814 11.66 13.84 44.64
CA GLY A 814 12.97 14.40 45.04
C GLY A 814 13.51 13.99 46.43
N THR A 815 12.82 13.12 47.14
CA THR A 815 13.21 12.52 48.43
C THR A 815 13.80 11.11 48.30
N LEU A 816 13.80 10.52 47.09
CA LEU A 816 14.33 9.17 46.88
C LEU A 816 15.86 9.16 47.01
N ASN A 817 16.37 8.49 48.05
CA ASN A 817 17.79 8.36 48.31
C ASN A 817 18.35 7.08 47.67
N LYS A 818 19.27 7.23 46.70
CA LYS A 818 19.90 6.12 45.97
C LYS A 818 20.56 5.09 46.90
N GLU A 819 21.31 5.54 47.90
CA GLU A 819 22.04 4.64 48.81
C GLU A 819 21.08 3.83 49.68
N THR A 820 20.03 4.48 50.19
CA THR A 820 19.00 3.82 51.01
C THR A 820 18.26 2.75 50.18
N LEU A 821 17.91 3.07 48.93
CA LEU A 821 17.25 2.11 48.04
C LEU A 821 18.17 0.91 47.74
N LEU A 822 19.40 1.14 47.31
CA LEU A 822 20.31 0.08 46.85
C LEU A 822 20.82 -0.81 47.98
N PHE A 823 21.07 -0.25 49.17
CA PHE A 823 21.74 -0.97 50.26
C PHE A 823 20.81 -1.39 51.40
N ARG A 824 19.56 -0.93 51.40
CA ARG A 824 18.58 -1.33 52.42
C ARG A 824 17.27 -1.81 51.80
N ASP A 825 16.56 -0.94 51.09
CA ASP A 825 15.18 -1.24 50.69
C ASP A 825 15.10 -2.39 49.65
N ILE A 826 16.05 -2.45 48.71
CA ILE A 826 16.17 -3.57 47.75
C ILE A 826 16.57 -4.88 48.46
N PRO A 827 17.68 -4.94 49.23
CA PRO A 827 18.04 -6.13 49.98
C PRO A 827 16.95 -6.65 50.92
N ASP A 828 16.24 -5.75 51.63
CA ASP A 828 15.16 -6.12 52.54
C ASP A 828 14.00 -6.80 51.80
N LEU A 829 13.59 -6.24 50.65
CA LEU A 829 12.52 -6.83 49.84
C LEU A 829 12.95 -8.16 49.23
N PHE A 830 14.18 -8.27 48.73
CA PHE A 830 14.71 -9.52 48.17
C PHE A 830 14.75 -10.61 49.23
N LYS A 831 15.24 -10.26 50.43
CA LYS A 831 15.25 -11.14 51.59
C LYS A 831 13.86 -11.63 51.93
N GLU A 832 12.88 -10.74 52.02
CA GLU A 832 11.48 -11.12 52.30
C GLU A 832 10.97 -12.16 51.29
N LYS A 833 11.15 -11.91 49.99
CA LYS A 833 10.64 -12.80 48.92
C LYS A 833 11.37 -14.14 48.87
N ASN A 834 12.68 -14.10 48.93
CA ASN A 834 13.52 -15.29 48.80
C ASN A 834 13.43 -16.16 50.06
N GLN A 835 13.37 -15.57 51.26
CA GLN A 835 13.18 -16.32 52.50
C GLN A 835 11.84 -17.05 52.49
N ALA A 836 10.76 -16.41 52.02
CA ALA A 836 9.45 -17.05 51.94
C ALA A 836 9.46 -18.32 51.06
N LEU A 837 10.14 -18.28 49.90
CA LEU A 837 10.31 -19.46 49.06
C LEU A 837 11.21 -20.50 49.72
N LEU A 838 12.28 -20.08 50.38
CA LEU A 838 13.23 -20.96 51.05
C LEU A 838 12.57 -21.76 52.19
N GLU A 839 11.77 -21.10 53.03
CA GLU A 839 10.98 -21.75 54.09
C GLU A 839 9.92 -22.70 53.52
N GLN A 840 9.31 -22.36 52.38
CA GLN A 840 8.36 -23.23 51.70
C GLN A 840 9.05 -24.51 51.19
N LEU A 841 10.21 -24.39 50.54
CA LEU A 841 10.97 -25.54 50.03
C LEU A 841 11.51 -26.42 51.15
N LYS A 842 11.91 -25.80 52.27
CA LYS A 842 12.29 -26.48 53.52
C LYS A 842 11.13 -27.27 54.10
N THR A 843 9.94 -26.65 54.22
CA THR A 843 8.73 -27.28 54.76
C THR A 843 8.26 -28.45 53.89
N ASN A 844 8.49 -28.37 52.57
CA ASN A 844 8.12 -29.40 51.60
C ASN A 844 9.18 -30.51 51.44
N GLU A 845 10.24 -30.51 52.26
CA GLU A 845 11.37 -31.46 52.19
C GLU A 845 12.12 -31.47 50.83
N CYS A 846 11.98 -30.41 50.03
CA CYS A 846 12.63 -30.29 48.72
C CYS A 846 14.14 -29.96 48.82
N ILE A 847 14.56 -29.41 49.96
CA ILE A 847 15.96 -29.08 50.29
C ILE A 847 16.24 -29.44 51.76
N THR A 848 17.49 -29.75 52.11
CA THR A 848 17.84 -30.08 53.50
C THR A 848 18.07 -28.81 54.34
N GLU A 849 17.98 -28.94 55.66
CA GLU A 849 18.21 -27.85 56.63
C GLU A 849 19.55 -27.13 56.38
N GLU A 850 20.61 -27.88 56.09
CA GLU A 850 21.95 -27.35 55.82
C GLU A 850 21.98 -26.46 54.56
N ILE A 851 21.20 -26.82 53.53
CA ILE A 851 21.09 -26.06 52.28
C ILE A 851 20.25 -24.80 52.50
N ALA A 852 19.19 -24.92 53.29
CA ALA A 852 18.35 -23.79 53.67
C ALA A 852 19.15 -22.75 54.47
N GLU A 853 19.97 -23.17 55.44
CA GLU A 853 20.84 -22.25 56.19
C GLU A 853 21.86 -21.55 55.30
N LYS A 854 22.50 -22.26 54.36
CA LYS A 854 23.49 -21.68 53.44
C LYS A 854 22.88 -20.70 52.43
N LEU A 855 21.67 -20.98 51.95
CA LEU A 855 20.95 -20.07 51.05
C LEU A 855 20.36 -18.86 51.77
N SER A 856 20.10 -18.98 53.08
CA SER A 856 19.62 -17.88 53.94
C SER A 856 20.59 -16.68 53.96
N ASP A 857 21.89 -16.90 53.73
CA ASP A 857 22.90 -15.83 53.65
C ASP A 857 22.95 -15.11 52.29
N LEU A 858 22.18 -15.59 51.31
CA LEU A 858 22.12 -15.08 49.93
C LEU A 858 20.76 -14.48 49.55
N VAL A 859 19.75 -14.65 50.39
CA VAL A 859 18.36 -14.19 50.13
C VAL A 859 18.25 -12.69 49.90
N ASP A 860 19.13 -11.89 50.48
CA ASP A 860 19.17 -10.42 50.35
C ASP A 860 19.99 -9.96 49.13
N LYS A 861 20.80 -10.85 48.54
CA LYS A 861 21.74 -10.55 47.44
C LYS A 861 21.24 -11.01 46.08
N ILE A 862 20.44 -12.08 46.05
CA ILE A 862 19.95 -12.68 44.80
C ILE A 862 18.60 -12.05 44.42
N ARG A 863 18.46 -11.71 43.13
CA ARG A 863 17.20 -11.19 42.60
C ARG A 863 16.10 -12.27 42.63
N PRO A 864 14.88 -11.98 43.09
CA PRO A 864 13.84 -12.99 43.24
C PRO A 864 13.48 -13.76 41.96
N GLU A 865 13.58 -13.15 40.79
CA GLU A 865 13.37 -13.84 39.50
C GLU A 865 14.43 -14.91 39.18
N LEU A 866 15.59 -14.86 39.85
CA LEU A 866 16.66 -15.86 39.74
C LEU A 866 16.64 -16.86 40.91
N PHE A 867 15.99 -16.53 42.02
CA PHE A 867 15.86 -17.37 43.21
C PHE A 867 14.62 -18.28 43.06
N THR A 868 14.71 -19.26 42.18
CA THR A 868 13.60 -20.18 41.83
C THR A 868 13.88 -21.61 42.29
N GLU A 869 12.85 -22.45 42.43
CA GLU A 869 13.00 -23.85 42.83
C GLU A 869 14.00 -24.62 41.94
N ASN A 870 13.93 -24.47 40.62
CA ASN A 870 14.86 -25.12 39.69
C ASN A 870 16.31 -24.65 39.91
N ASN A 871 16.53 -23.34 40.08
CA ASN A 871 17.87 -22.80 40.29
C ASN A 871 18.42 -23.22 41.66
N ILE A 872 17.58 -23.24 42.69
CA ILE A 872 17.92 -23.72 44.04
C ILE A 872 18.28 -25.21 44.00
N GLN A 873 17.53 -26.03 43.26
CA GLN A 873 17.87 -27.45 43.07
C GLN A 873 19.22 -27.62 42.36
N VAL A 874 19.50 -26.83 41.33
CA VAL A 874 20.82 -26.82 40.67
C VAL A 874 21.92 -26.43 41.67
N TRP A 875 21.74 -25.35 42.44
CA TRP A 875 22.70 -24.91 43.45
C TRP A 875 22.89 -25.94 44.57
N SER A 876 21.83 -26.66 44.95
CA SER A 876 21.84 -27.68 46.01
C SER A 876 22.71 -28.90 45.69
N THR A 877 22.90 -29.21 44.40
CA THR A 877 23.70 -30.37 43.95
C THR A 877 25.22 -30.16 44.00
N ASP A 878 25.70 -28.92 44.20
CA ASP A 878 27.14 -28.60 44.20
C ASP A 878 27.56 -27.60 45.30
N ILE A 879 27.05 -27.81 46.52
CA ILE A 879 27.25 -26.93 47.68
C ILE A 879 28.69 -26.83 48.19
N LYS A 880 29.60 -27.74 47.82
CA LYS A 880 31.03 -27.61 48.15
C LYS A 880 31.73 -26.45 47.44
N VAL A 881 31.06 -25.80 46.49
CA VAL A 881 31.55 -24.59 45.81
C VAL A 881 31.18 -23.31 46.58
N LEU A 882 30.27 -23.38 47.57
CA LEU A 882 29.79 -22.23 48.35
C LEU A 882 30.56 -21.96 49.67
N GLU A 883 31.49 -22.83 50.07
CA GLU A 883 32.29 -22.67 51.30
C GLU A 883 33.63 -21.98 51.03
N ASP A 884 33.62 -20.64 51.04
CA ASP A 884 34.57 -19.77 51.75
C ASP A 884 34.49 -18.34 51.19
N SER A 885 34.27 -17.36 52.07
CA SER A 885 33.83 -15.99 51.77
C SER A 885 34.87 -15.06 51.11
N LYS A 886 35.76 -15.58 50.26
CA LYS A 886 36.70 -14.78 49.45
C LYS A 886 36.48 -14.88 47.93
N HIS A 887 35.58 -15.74 47.45
CA HIS A 887 35.46 -16.06 46.01
C HIS A 887 34.06 -15.79 45.43
N SER A 888 33.28 -14.89 46.02
CA SER A 888 31.93 -14.51 45.56
C SER A 888 31.88 -14.05 44.09
N GLU A 889 32.95 -13.41 43.61
CA GLU A 889 33.05 -12.92 42.23
C GLU A 889 33.21 -14.07 41.21
N LEU A 890 33.95 -15.12 41.57
CA LEU A 890 34.08 -16.35 40.77
C LEU A 890 32.73 -17.07 40.66
N LEU A 891 31.99 -17.15 41.77
CA LEU A 891 30.66 -17.77 41.83
C LEU A 891 29.61 -17.02 40.98
N VAL A 892 29.62 -15.68 41.04
CA VAL A 892 28.76 -14.84 40.20
C VAL A 892 29.11 -15.05 38.73
N THR A 893 30.40 -15.07 38.38
CA THR A 893 30.86 -15.27 36.99
C THR A 893 30.47 -16.65 36.44
N VAL A 894 30.57 -17.71 37.26
CA VAL A 894 30.15 -19.07 36.87
C VAL A 894 28.62 -19.16 36.75
N ALA A 895 27.87 -18.55 37.68
CA ALA A 895 26.41 -18.55 37.64
C ALA A 895 25.87 -17.77 36.44
N ASP A 896 26.47 -16.62 36.11
CA ASP A 896 26.14 -15.84 34.93
C ASP A 896 26.43 -16.62 33.64
N ALA A 897 27.57 -17.32 33.57
CA ALA A 897 27.90 -18.20 32.45
C ALA A 897 26.91 -19.36 32.30
N ILE A 898 26.51 -20.02 33.39
CA ILE A 898 25.52 -21.10 33.37
C ILE A 898 24.14 -20.58 32.93
N ALA A 899 23.70 -19.43 33.44
CA ALA A 899 22.42 -18.83 33.07
C ALA A 899 22.38 -18.46 31.58
N LEU A 900 23.49 -17.95 31.04
CA LEU A 900 23.62 -17.65 29.62
C LEU A 900 23.60 -18.90 28.73
N ILE A 901 24.19 -20.01 29.19
CA ILE A 901 24.19 -21.29 28.48
C ILE A 901 22.82 -21.98 28.53
N ALA A 902 22.07 -21.84 29.64
CA ALA A 902 20.77 -22.47 29.84
C ALA A 902 19.64 -21.88 28.96
N ASP A 903 19.86 -20.70 28.35
CA ASP A 903 18.87 -19.95 27.57
C ASP A 903 18.66 -20.47 26.12
N GLY A 904 19.32 -21.59 25.77
CA GLY A 904 19.15 -22.34 24.52
C GLY A 904 19.98 -21.84 23.33
N GLU A 905 20.22 -22.71 22.34
CA GLU A 905 21.19 -22.52 21.23
C GLU A 905 21.06 -21.19 20.46
N ARG A 906 19.84 -20.67 20.26
CA ARG A 906 19.61 -19.39 19.55
C ARG A 906 20.01 -18.17 20.39
N SER A 907 19.90 -18.23 21.72
CA SER A 907 20.26 -17.13 22.63
C SER A 907 21.78 -17.04 22.80
N ILE A 908 22.46 -18.19 22.88
CA ILE A 908 23.93 -18.30 22.98
C ILE A 908 24.64 -17.57 21.82
N LYS A 909 24.07 -17.59 20.60
CA LYS A 909 24.62 -16.86 19.44
C LYS A 909 24.66 -15.33 19.66
N GLY A 910 23.59 -14.75 20.20
CA GLY A 910 23.48 -13.31 20.44
C GLY A 910 24.40 -12.82 21.56
N LYS A 911 24.94 -13.74 22.37
CA LYS A 911 25.72 -13.46 23.57
C LYS A 911 27.15 -14.01 23.52
N LEU A 912 27.65 -14.29 22.31
CA LEU A 912 28.99 -14.85 22.10
C LEU A 912 30.09 -13.99 22.75
N THR A 913 30.00 -12.67 22.61
CA THR A 913 30.97 -11.74 23.18
C THR A 913 30.94 -11.71 24.72
N GLU A 914 29.76 -11.86 25.33
CA GLU A 914 29.60 -11.98 26.78
C GLU A 914 30.19 -13.30 27.29
N LEU A 915 29.94 -14.42 26.59
CA LEU A 915 30.50 -15.73 26.94
C LEU A 915 32.03 -15.77 26.81
N GLU A 916 32.60 -15.14 25.79
CA GLU A 916 34.06 -15.00 25.64
C GLU A 916 34.67 -14.13 26.75
N ALA A 917 34.01 -13.03 27.11
CA ALA A 917 34.45 -12.17 28.20
C ALA A 917 34.43 -12.91 29.55
N LEU A 918 33.36 -13.66 29.84
CA LEU A 918 33.25 -14.49 31.05
C LEU A 918 34.31 -15.60 31.06
N SER A 919 34.60 -16.23 29.92
CA SER A 919 35.67 -17.23 29.81
C SER A 919 37.05 -16.64 30.12
N ILE A 920 37.33 -15.42 29.67
CA ILE A 920 38.61 -14.73 29.95
C ILE A 920 38.69 -14.34 31.42
N GLN A 921 37.59 -13.85 32.00
CA GLN A 921 37.52 -13.51 33.43
C GLN A 921 37.78 -14.73 34.31
N LEU A 922 37.19 -15.88 33.97
CA LEU A 922 37.43 -17.17 34.64
C LEU A 922 38.90 -17.63 34.55
N GLU A 923 39.54 -17.48 33.39
CA GLU A 923 40.96 -17.83 33.20
C GLU A 923 41.92 -16.92 33.99
N GLN A 924 41.51 -15.69 34.34
CA GLN A 924 42.35 -14.69 35.01
C GLN A 924 42.21 -14.67 36.54
N VAL A 925 41.40 -15.56 37.14
CA VAL A 925 41.19 -15.58 38.59
C VAL A 925 42.48 -15.99 39.32
N LYS A 926 43.12 -15.01 39.96
CA LYS A 926 44.46 -15.13 40.57
C LYS A 926 44.53 -16.08 41.77
N ASP A 927 43.40 -16.37 42.40
CA ASP A 927 43.34 -17.17 43.62
C ASP A 927 42.89 -18.62 43.37
N ARG A 928 42.87 -19.10 42.12
CA ARG A 928 42.43 -20.46 41.75
C ARG A 928 43.14 -21.57 42.53
N ASN A 929 44.43 -21.38 42.83
CA ASN A 929 45.25 -22.35 43.56
C ASN A 929 44.92 -22.44 45.06
N THR A 930 44.09 -21.52 45.56
CA THR A 930 43.63 -21.51 46.97
C THR A 930 42.35 -22.32 47.17
N LEU A 931 41.69 -22.76 46.09
CA LEU A 931 40.51 -23.62 46.14
C LEU A 931 40.88 -25.07 46.49
N PRO A 932 39.97 -25.86 47.11
CA PRO A 932 40.17 -27.30 47.23
C PRO A 932 40.39 -27.94 45.84
N ILE A 933 41.31 -28.91 45.75
CA ILE A 933 41.70 -29.57 44.48
C ILE A 933 40.47 -30.09 43.71
N THR A 934 39.50 -30.67 44.42
CA THR A 934 38.25 -31.14 43.83
C THR A 934 37.40 -30.03 43.20
N VAL A 935 37.47 -28.79 43.71
CA VAL A 935 36.78 -27.62 43.15
C VAL A 935 37.57 -27.06 41.97
N GLN A 936 38.91 -27.07 42.02
CA GLN A 936 39.76 -26.70 40.88
C GLN A 936 39.51 -27.61 39.68
N ASP A 937 39.36 -28.93 39.91
CA ASP A 937 39.09 -29.93 38.88
C ASP A 937 37.69 -29.74 38.27
N LYS A 938 36.66 -29.49 39.08
CA LYS A 938 35.30 -29.22 38.61
C LYS A 938 35.18 -27.90 37.86
N LEU A 939 35.85 -26.84 38.32
CA LEU A 939 35.91 -25.56 37.63
C LEU A 939 36.64 -25.70 36.29
N ALA A 940 37.74 -26.44 36.26
CA ALA A 940 38.45 -26.79 35.02
C ALA A 940 37.56 -27.61 34.07
N GLN A 941 36.71 -28.50 34.60
CA GLN A 941 35.75 -29.25 33.79
C GLN A 941 34.66 -28.36 33.21
N PHE A 942 34.06 -27.46 34.00
CA PHE A 942 33.06 -26.50 33.53
C PHE A 942 33.63 -25.58 32.44
N GLU A 943 34.79 -24.96 32.70
CA GLU A 943 35.47 -24.08 31.74
C GLU A 943 35.82 -24.81 30.44
N ASN A 944 36.48 -25.97 30.55
CA ASN A 944 37.05 -26.63 29.37
C ASN A 944 36.05 -27.48 28.60
N VAL A 945 34.97 -27.94 29.22
CA VAL A 945 33.99 -28.82 28.58
C VAL A 945 32.67 -28.10 28.32
N THR A 946 32.14 -27.32 29.27
CA THR A 946 30.79 -26.75 29.13
C THR A 946 30.84 -25.37 28.48
N LEU A 947 31.66 -24.46 29.03
CA LEU A 947 31.76 -23.08 28.54
C LEU A 947 32.45 -23.00 27.18
N LYS A 948 33.60 -23.68 27.01
CA LYS A 948 34.31 -23.72 25.73
C LYS A 948 33.52 -24.42 24.63
N GLU A 949 32.71 -25.44 24.94
CA GLU A 949 31.85 -26.08 23.94
C GLU A 949 30.66 -25.20 23.55
N ALA A 950 30.07 -24.46 24.49
CA ALA A 950 29.03 -23.47 24.17
C ALA A 950 29.57 -22.35 23.25
N ILE A 951 30.78 -21.82 23.55
CA ILE A 951 31.47 -20.84 22.69
C ILE A 951 31.79 -21.44 21.32
N ARG A 952 32.27 -22.69 21.27
CA ARG A 952 32.59 -23.39 20.02
C ARG A 952 31.33 -23.60 19.16
N THR A 953 30.23 -24.02 19.76
CA THR A 953 28.94 -24.22 19.10
C THR A 953 28.39 -22.91 18.56
N ALA A 954 28.46 -21.82 19.34
CA ALA A 954 28.08 -20.49 18.89
C ALA A 954 28.94 -20.00 17.71
N LYS A 955 30.26 -20.22 17.75
CA LYS A 955 31.17 -19.89 16.64
C LYS A 955 30.89 -20.72 15.38
N ALA A 956 30.68 -22.03 15.53
CA ALA A 956 30.40 -22.93 14.41
C ALA A 956 29.08 -22.59 13.71
N THR A 957 28.06 -22.19 14.48
CA THR A 957 26.75 -21.76 13.96
C THR A 957 26.87 -20.42 13.24
N THR A 958 27.65 -19.48 13.78
CA THR A 958 27.97 -18.20 13.12
C THR A 958 28.73 -18.41 11.81
N LEU A 959 29.66 -19.38 11.76
CA LEU A 959 30.39 -19.74 10.54
C LEU A 959 29.48 -20.39 9.48
N ARG A 960 28.55 -21.28 9.87
CA ARG A 960 27.57 -21.90 8.96
C ARG A 960 26.66 -20.86 8.31
N ASP A 961 26.17 -19.89 9.07
CA ASP A 961 25.35 -18.79 8.53
C ASP A 961 26.14 -17.89 7.56
N THR A 962 27.46 -17.77 7.77
CA THR A 962 28.34 -16.98 6.89
C THR A 962 28.68 -17.73 5.60
N ILE A 963 28.66 -19.08 5.63
CA ILE A 963 28.89 -19.95 4.46
C ILE A 963 27.59 -20.14 3.66
N GLU A 964 26.43 -20.27 4.31
CA GLU A 964 25.13 -20.38 3.63
C GLU A 964 24.72 -19.08 2.90
N TYR A 965 25.25 -17.92 3.31
CA TYR A 965 25.08 -16.67 2.56
C TYR A 965 26.04 -16.46 1.38
N ASN A 966 27.03 -17.35 1.16
CA ASN A 966 28.11 -17.15 0.18
C ASN A 966 28.31 -18.29 -0.84
N ILE A 967 27.36 -19.21 -1.02
CA ILE A 967 27.44 -20.22 -2.11
C ILE A 967 26.67 -19.72 -3.34
N PRO A 968 27.34 -19.48 -4.49
CA PRO A 968 26.65 -19.37 -5.77
C PRO A 968 26.22 -20.76 -6.21
N ILE A 969 24.92 -20.96 -6.43
CA ILE A 969 24.39 -22.20 -7.00
C ILE A 969 24.87 -22.31 -8.45
N SER A 970 25.84 -23.18 -8.72
CA SER A 970 26.12 -23.68 -10.07
C SER A 970 25.68 -25.13 -10.19
N SER A 971 24.87 -25.40 -11.20
CA SER A 971 24.55 -26.73 -11.69
C SER A 971 25.80 -27.38 -12.30
N ASP A 972 26.16 -28.59 -11.87
CA ASP A 972 26.29 -29.77 -12.76
C ASP A 972 27.00 -30.97 -12.08
N THR A 973 26.35 -32.14 -12.22
CA THR A 973 26.83 -33.54 -12.30
C THR A 973 28.14 -33.98 -11.61
N VAL A 974 28.08 -35.06 -10.81
CA VAL A 974 28.89 -36.30 -10.98
C VAL A 974 28.20 -37.52 -10.33
N THR A 975 28.11 -38.60 -11.11
CA THR A 975 27.73 -40.00 -10.81
C THR A 975 28.80 -40.81 -10.07
N SER A 976 28.42 -41.77 -9.21
CA SER A 976 28.78 -43.22 -9.26
C SER A 976 28.43 -43.93 -7.93
N GLN A 977 27.57 -44.96 -7.98
CA GLN A 977 27.86 -46.42 -7.91
C GLN A 977 27.68 -47.03 -6.50
N ALA A 978 26.66 -47.88 -6.37
CA ALA A 978 26.72 -49.12 -5.59
C ALA A 978 25.72 -50.15 -6.16
N GLU A 979 26.26 -51.29 -6.56
CA GLU A 979 25.61 -52.45 -7.15
C GLU A 979 24.84 -53.28 -6.09
N ARG A 980 23.71 -53.92 -6.45
CA ARG A 980 23.57 -55.38 -6.63
C ARG A 980 22.11 -55.88 -6.56
N ASN A 981 21.85 -56.85 -7.44
CA ASN A 981 20.82 -57.90 -7.43
C ASN A 981 19.51 -57.68 -8.20
N ASN A 982 19.59 -58.03 -9.49
CA ASN A 982 18.56 -58.76 -10.26
C ASN A 982 18.51 -60.24 -9.78
N PRO A 983 17.49 -61.08 -10.10
CA PRO A 983 16.82 -61.21 -11.41
C PRO A 983 15.28 -61.45 -11.31
N THR A 984 14.44 -61.56 -12.35
CA THR A 984 14.48 -62.36 -13.58
C THR A 984 13.23 -62.03 -14.44
N GLY A 985 13.41 -62.00 -15.76
CA GLY A 985 12.41 -62.39 -16.78
C GLY A 985 11.45 -61.28 -17.25
N SER A 986 11.13 -61.11 -18.52
CA SER A 986 11.61 -61.68 -19.79
C SER A 986 10.79 -61.00 -20.89
N HIS A 987 11.44 -60.59 -22.00
CA HIS A 987 10.88 -60.46 -23.36
C HIS A 987 9.75 -59.41 -23.58
N GLN A 988 9.67 -58.67 -24.69
CA GLN A 988 10.37 -58.69 -25.97
C GLN A 988 9.99 -57.39 -26.73
N THR A 989 11.01 -56.68 -27.24
CA THR A 989 11.16 -56.18 -28.62
C THR A 989 10.09 -55.32 -29.33
N ILE A 990 10.56 -54.17 -29.85
CA ILE A 990 10.81 -53.84 -31.28
C ILE A 990 10.31 -52.44 -31.74
N GLN A 991 11.32 -51.60 -31.98
CA GLN A 991 11.62 -50.75 -33.16
C GLN A 991 10.97 -49.38 -33.40
N HIS A 992 11.89 -48.40 -33.44
CA HIS A 992 12.19 -47.40 -34.50
C HIS A 992 11.00 -46.60 -35.08
N ASN A 993 11.02 -45.26 -35.15
CA ASN A 993 12.10 -44.26 -35.16
C ASN A 993 11.67 -43.01 -34.39
#